data_AF-A0A8C4SLZ6-F1
#
_entry.id   AF-A0A8C4SLZ6-F1
#
_cell.length_a   1.000
_cell.length_b   1.000
_cell.length_c   1.000
_cell.angle_alpha   90.00
_cell.angle_beta   90.00
_cell.angle_gamma   90.00
#
_symmetry.space_group_name_H-M   'P 1'
#
loop_
_entity.id
_entity.type
_entity.pdbx_description
1 polymer ?
#
loop_
_entity_poly.entity_id
_entity_poly.type
_entity_poly.pdbx_seq_one_letter_code
_entity_poly.pdbx_strand_id
1 'polypeptide(L)'
;MLPWTLNTQVPLVIVFAVYAFPVNAEVRYSIPEEKTRGAFIGDIAKDLGINDQRLKTGRAHIYTDGDTDYVELNVMKGILVVKERIDREQICGGISPCLLQFQIVLENPMEFHRITIDVVDINDNTPTFVKKNIRLEISESSLPGALFSLPSAADSDIGVNSLKSYTLTKNDHFNIKTETQSDGSSSVNLILETSLDREKQEELVLFLTAFDGGEPQRSGTIEIRIIVLDANDNPPVFTQRVYKAALPEDSLVGSVVIKVNATDADKDTNGHIRYLLSHLTDNAQNIFEINSESGEIKLIGQIDYENKKMYEITVEAKDIGGLVSSSKVIIDVIDVNDNAPLINLMSVSSQISEDSLPATVVAMINVQDKDSGKNGKVSCFANNNIPFKLASSLNNFYILQTDGFLDREKVSQYNISIVAKDEGDPPLSATQTITLQISDVNDNPPEFEKESYATYITENNAPGSSFFSVRAKDVDSGLNGRISYFIAETGINNISVSSFVSINSDEGVLYAVRSFDYEQLSHFQVAVAAKDRGSPPLSSSVIIDVYVLDQNDNHPEVLYPIPNKGSPVAEFLPRSADVGYLVTKVVAVDKDSGQNSWLSFKIVKSTDQTLFEIGLHNGELRTLRQIMEKDSTKQRLTVLVEDSGQPSHSATVNVNVAITDNLALAFSEFNDFAQDKSINSNITFYLVLSLVIVSLLFVIFIIILISLKFHKWRRSKLFSEYPNGTLPVIPYYPPRYAEVGATGTLCHVYNYEVCLTTDSGQSEFKYVKPLIQSTRQIISRVKNITYDDFDFVTIYATLLQNCP
;
A
#
# COMPACT_ATOMS: atom_id res chain seq x y z
N MET A 1 -76.37 73.79 -28.44
CA MET A 1 -76.30 75.25 -28.67
C MET A 1 -77.35 75.93 -27.80
N LEU A 2 -76.98 77.02 -27.13
CA LEU A 2 -77.88 78.11 -26.67
C LEU A 2 -78.67 78.67 -27.89
N PRO A 3 -79.77 79.42 -27.69
CA PRO A 3 -81.12 79.09 -28.19
C PRO A 3 -81.62 80.14 -29.21
N TRP A 4 -82.95 80.27 -29.31
CA TRP A 4 -83.76 81.35 -29.95
C TRP A 4 -84.30 80.96 -31.34
N THR A 5 -85.56 81.15 -31.72
CA THR A 5 -86.69 81.90 -31.13
C THR A 5 -87.97 81.50 -31.88
N LEU A 6 -89.08 81.31 -31.16
CA LEU A 6 -90.42 81.48 -31.71
C LEU A 6 -90.70 82.99 -31.84
N ASN A 7 -91.35 83.42 -32.93
CA ASN A 7 -92.20 84.61 -32.86
C ASN A 7 -93.39 84.53 -33.83
N THR A 8 -94.56 84.48 -33.18
CA THR A 8 -95.78 85.26 -33.43
C THR A 8 -96.57 85.10 -34.73
N GLN A 9 -97.80 84.64 -34.48
CA GLN A 9 -98.96 84.54 -35.36
C GLN A 9 -99.47 85.89 -35.87
N VAL A 10 -99.98 85.89 -37.10
CA VAL A 10 -100.85 86.92 -37.68
C VAL A 10 -102.12 86.21 -38.16
N PRO A 11 -103.34 86.67 -37.80
CA PRO A 11 -104.58 86.04 -38.24
C PRO A 11 -104.94 86.53 -39.64
N LEU A 12 -105.06 85.63 -40.62
CA LEU A 12 -105.56 85.97 -41.95
C LEU A 12 -106.94 85.35 -42.17
N VAL A 13 -107.88 86.27 -42.44
CA VAL A 13 -109.29 86.08 -42.68
C VAL A 13 -109.55 85.11 -43.85
N ILE A 14 -110.41 84.14 -43.58
CA ILE A 14 -110.97 83.18 -44.54
C ILE A 14 -111.86 83.93 -45.54
N VAL A 15 -111.47 83.94 -46.80
CA VAL A 15 -112.36 84.23 -47.93
C VAL A 15 -112.55 82.93 -48.71
N PHE A 16 -113.73 82.33 -48.58
CA PHE A 16 -114.17 81.19 -49.37
C PHE A 16 -114.39 81.64 -50.82
N ALA A 17 -113.38 81.45 -51.66
CA ALA A 17 -113.54 81.44 -53.11
C ALA A 17 -113.71 79.98 -53.54
N VAL A 18 -114.96 79.58 -53.81
CA VAL A 18 -115.28 78.30 -54.43
C VAL A 18 -114.78 78.34 -55.87
N TYR A 19 -113.56 77.84 -56.10
CA TYR A 19 -113.09 77.42 -57.41
C TYR A 19 -113.34 75.92 -57.53
N ALA A 20 -114.33 75.54 -58.32
CA ALA A 20 -114.53 74.17 -58.74
C ALA A 20 -113.42 73.81 -59.75
N PHE A 21 -112.37 73.15 -59.27
CA PHE A 21 -111.43 72.42 -60.11
C PHE A 21 -111.98 71.02 -60.40
N PRO A 22 -111.89 70.51 -61.64
CA PRO A 22 -112.21 69.12 -61.91
C PRO A 22 -111.16 68.23 -61.22
N VAL A 23 -111.60 67.39 -60.28
CA VAL A 23 -110.77 66.36 -59.67
C VAL A 23 -110.60 65.24 -60.71
N ASN A 24 -109.42 65.09 -61.28
CA ASN A 24 -109.04 63.86 -61.97
C ASN A 24 -108.90 62.77 -60.89
N ALA A 25 -109.88 61.89 -60.78
CA ALA A 25 -109.88 60.80 -59.80
C ALA A 25 -108.84 59.75 -60.19
N GLU A 26 -107.72 59.69 -59.46
CA GLU A 26 -106.80 58.55 -59.50
C GLU A 26 -107.25 57.55 -58.44
N VAL A 27 -107.47 56.29 -58.83
CA VAL A 27 -107.89 55.22 -57.93
C VAL A 27 -106.69 54.37 -57.56
N ARG A 28 -106.45 54.22 -56.26
CA ARG A 28 -105.35 53.42 -55.73
C ARG A 28 -105.88 52.25 -54.92
N TYR A 29 -105.48 51.04 -55.30
CA TYR A 29 -105.75 49.82 -54.54
C TYR A 29 -104.47 49.28 -53.94
N SER A 30 -104.64 48.42 -52.93
CA SER A 30 -103.55 47.68 -52.32
C SER A 30 -103.96 46.21 -52.27
N ILE A 31 -103.09 45.34 -52.76
CA ILE A 31 -103.32 43.90 -52.76
C ILE A 31 -102.06 43.21 -52.27
N PRO A 32 -102.16 42.29 -51.28
CA PRO A 32 -101.04 41.42 -50.99
C PRO A 32 -100.75 40.53 -52.19
N GLU A 33 -99.49 40.24 -52.42
CA GLU A 33 -99.07 39.32 -53.48
C GLU A 33 -99.57 37.88 -53.25
N GLU A 34 -99.18 36.95 -54.13
CA GLU A 34 -99.55 35.53 -54.06
C GLU A 34 -101.05 35.24 -54.17
N LYS A 35 -101.83 36.24 -54.59
CA LYS A 35 -103.26 36.07 -54.82
C LYS A 35 -103.50 35.22 -56.05
N THR A 36 -104.33 34.20 -55.86
CA THR A 36 -104.74 33.30 -56.94
C THR A 36 -105.56 34.03 -57.99
N ARG A 37 -105.51 33.52 -59.22
CA ARG A 37 -106.35 34.00 -60.33
C ARG A 37 -107.83 34.12 -59.92
N GLY A 38 -108.45 35.25 -60.26
CA GLY A 38 -109.83 35.59 -59.94
C GLY A 38 -110.02 36.28 -58.58
N ALA A 39 -108.95 36.50 -57.81
CA ALA A 39 -109.03 37.24 -56.55
C ALA A 39 -109.50 38.68 -56.78
N PHE A 40 -110.37 39.17 -55.89
CA PHE A 40 -110.91 40.52 -55.93
C PHE A 40 -109.85 41.55 -55.52
N ILE A 41 -109.69 42.61 -56.31
CA ILE A 41 -108.78 43.72 -56.03
C ILE A 41 -109.55 44.94 -55.52
N GLY A 42 -110.61 45.32 -56.22
CA GLY A 42 -111.36 46.54 -55.95
C GLY A 42 -112.56 46.70 -56.86
N ASP A 43 -113.50 47.55 -56.47
CA ASP A 43 -114.73 47.85 -57.22
C ASP A 43 -114.58 49.18 -57.95
N ILE A 44 -114.17 49.09 -59.21
CA ILE A 44 -113.84 50.26 -60.02
C ILE A 44 -115.07 51.04 -60.47
N ALA A 45 -116.18 50.35 -60.74
CA ALA A 45 -117.44 51.02 -61.07
C ALA A 45 -117.85 51.95 -59.92
N LYS A 46 -117.83 51.42 -58.70
CA LYS A 46 -118.20 52.19 -57.51
C LYS A 46 -117.20 53.31 -57.22
N ASP A 47 -115.91 53.03 -57.26
CA ASP A 47 -114.88 53.97 -56.81
C ASP A 47 -114.62 55.10 -57.80
N LEU A 48 -114.84 54.87 -59.10
CA LEU A 48 -114.84 55.92 -60.13
C LEU A 48 -116.21 56.62 -60.28
N GLY A 49 -117.25 56.16 -59.56
CA GLY A 49 -118.62 56.66 -59.70
C GLY A 49 -119.24 56.38 -61.08
N ILE A 50 -118.78 55.34 -61.77
CA ILE A 50 -119.24 54.93 -63.10
C ILE A 50 -120.27 53.82 -62.96
N ASN A 51 -121.47 54.01 -63.51
CA ASN A 51 -122.51 52.97 -63.52
C ASN A 51 -122.05 51.72 -64.29
N ASP A 52 -122.32 50.50 -63.78
CA ASP A 52 -122.01 49.22 -64.42
C ASP A 52 -122.47 49.13 -65.89
N GLN A 53 -123.59 49.77 -66.24
CA GLN A 53 -124.05 49.84 -67.64
C GLN A 53 -123.11 50.66 -68.53
N ARG A 54 -122.46 51.70 -67.98
CA ARG A 54 -121.51 52.56 -68.70
C ARG A 54 -120.21 51.83 -69.03
N LEU A 55 -119.74 50.94 -68.15
CA LEU A 55 -118.56 50.11 -68.45
C LEU A 55 -118.81 49.19 -69.66
N LYS A 56 -120.05 48.69 -69.82
CA LYS A 56 -120.44 47.84 -70.95
C LYS A 56 -120.63 48.63 -72.25
N THR A 57 -121.42 49.71 -72.21
CA THR A 57 -121.66 50.54 -73.41
C THR A 57 -120.39 51.22 -73.89
N GLY A 58 -119.48 51.54 -72.98
CA GLY A 58 -118.17 52.12 -73.27
C GLY A 58 -117.06 51.14 -73.63
N ARG A 59 -117.32 49.83 -73.78
CA ARG A 59 -116.28 48.81 -74.05
C ARG A 59 -115.04 48.98 -73.14
N ALA A 60 -115.26 49.10 -71.83
CA ALA A 60 -114.20 49.34 -70.87
C ALA A 60 -113.15 48.21 -70.93
N HIS A 61 -111.89 48.56 -71.17
CA HIS A 61 -110.77 47.63 -71.18
C HIS A 61 -109.54 48.26 -70.52
N ILE A 62 -108.63 47.41 -70.07
CA ILE A 62 -107.37 47.83 -69.46
C ILE A 62 -106.34 48.07 -70.58
N TYR A 63 -105.60 49.15 -70.46
CA TYR A 63 -104.39 49.46 -71.24
C TYR A 63 -103.19 49.54 -70.30
N THR A 64 -102.19 48.72 -70.58
CA THR A 64 -100.92 48.55 -69.87
C THR A 64 -99.78 48.88 -70.82
N ASP A 65 -98.72 49.54 -70.34
CA ASP A 65 -97.57 49.96 -71.17
C ASP A 65 -96.51 48.83 -71.33
N GLY A 66 -96.96 47.56 -71.33
CA GLY A 66 -96.10 46.37 -71.37
C GLY A 66 -96.86 45.06 -71.64
N ASP A 67 -96.11 43.98 -71.90
CA ASP A 67 -96.64 42.70 -72.42
C ASP A 67 -97.31 41.77 -71.37
N THR A 68 -97.24 42.07 -70.07
CA THR A 68 -97.78 41.22 -69.00
C THR A 68 -98.90 41.89 -68.23
N ASP A 69 -100.12 41.38 -68.38
CA ASP A 69 -101.30 41.82 -67.65
C ASP A 69 -101.52 40.96 -66.40
N TYR A 70 -101.15 41.45 -65.23
CA TYR A 70 -101.44 40.78 -63.95
C TYR A 70 -102.91 40.92 -63.50
N VAL A 71 -103.64 41.84 -64.13
CA VAL A 71 -104.98 42.28 -63.69
C VAL A 71 -105.96 42.25 -64.84
N GLU A 72 -107.20 41.86 -64.56
CA GLU A 72 -108.31 41.81 -65.51
C GLU A 72 -109.51 42.61 -64.98
N LEU A 73 -110.16 43.38 -65.86
CA LEU A 73 -111.39 44.12 -65.54
C LEU A 73 -112.60 43.25 -65.85
N ASN A 74 -113.37 42.89 -64.82
CA ASN A 74 -114.66 42.24 -65.01
C ASN A 74 -115.73 43.29 -65.33
N VAL A 75 -115.89 43.59 -66.62
CA VAL A 75 -116.85 44.59 -67.15
C VAL A 75 -118.30 44.29 -66.75
N MET A 76 -118.64 43.03 -66.45
CA MET A 76 -120.01 42.65 -66.06
C MET A 76 -120.38 43.09 -64.65
N LYS A 77 -119.39 43.11 -63.75
CA LYS A 77 -119.56 43.39 -62.31
C LYS A 77 -118.90 44.70 -61.87
N GLY A 78 -118.12 45.35 -62.73
CA GLY A 78 -117.44 46.60 -62.40
C GLY A 78 -116.20 46.46 -61.53
N ILE A 79 -115.68 45.23 -61.36
CA ILE A 79 -114.60 44.92 -60.41
C ILE A 79 -113.29 44.57 -61.12
N LEU A 80 -112.17 44.90 -60.49
CA LEU A 80 -110.86 44.37 -60.86
C LEU A 80 -110.61 43.02 -60.19
N VAL A 81 -110.09 42.08 -60.97
CA VAL A 81 -109.68 40.75 -60.49
C VAL A 81 -108.26 40.42 -60.96
N VAL A 82 -107.57 39.56 -60.22
CA VAL A 82 -106.23 39.07 -60.57
C VAL A 82 -106.30 38.13 -61.78
N LYS A 83 -105.51 38.37 -62.82
CA LYS A 83 -105.44 37.55 -64.05
C LYS A 83 -104.40 36.43 -63.93
N GLU A 84 -103.22 36.77 -63.42
CA GLU A 84 -102.09 35.86 -63.17
C GLU A 84 -101.54 36.09 -61.76
N ARG A 85 -100.86 35.09 -61.19
CA ARG A 85 -100.27 35.19 -59.85
C ARG A 85 -99.30 36.38 -59.83
N ILE A 86 -99.53 37.29 -58.89
CA ILE A 86 -98.66 38.44 -58.65
C ILE A 86 -97.58 37.97 -57.67
N ASP A 87 -96.35 37.88 -58.14
CA ASP A 87 -95.14 37.57 -57.36
C ASP A 87 -94.30 38.85 -57.36
N ARG A 88 -94.19 39.49 -56.19
CA ARG A 88 -93.58 40.81 -56.05
C ARG A 88 -92.07 40.72 -56.24
N GLU A 89 -91.42 39.65 -55.80
CA GLU A 89 -89.99 39.45 -55.92
C GLU A 89 -89.58 39.33 -57.39
N GLN A 90 -90.41 38.70 -58.22
CA GLN A 90 -90.17 38.62 -59.65
C GLN A 90 -90.41 39.96 -60.38
N ILE A 91 -91.41 40.74 -59.97
CA ILE A 91 -91.79 42.00 -60.64
C ILE A 91 -90.89 43.16 -60.22
N CYS A 92 -90.68 43.33 -58.92
CA CYS A 92 -90.06 44.50 -58.32
C CYS A 92 -88.71 44.18 -57.64
N GLY A 93 -88.41 42.91 -57.34
CA GLY A 93 -87.22 42.53 -56.58
C GLY A 93 -87.14 43.27 -55.24
N GLY A 94 -86.01 43.95 -55.00
CA GLY A 94 -85.81 44.76 -53.79
C GLY A 94 -86.40 46.18 -53.82
N ILE A 95 -87.14 46.55 -54.87
CA ILE A 95 -87.67 47.93 -55.02
C ILE A 95 -88.98 48.07 -54.23
N SER A 96 -89.05 49.09 -53.37
CA SER A 96 -90.23 49.45 -52.58
C SER A 96 -90.52 50.96 -52.68
N PRO A 97 -91.78 51.40 -52.91
CA PRO A 97 -93.00 50.59 -53.07
C PRO A 97 -93.11 49.90 -54.45
N CYS A 98 -93.79 48.75 -54.51
CA CYS A 98 -94.02 47.99 -55.75
C CYS A 98 -95.37 48.40 -56.36
N LEU A 99 -95.32 49.25 -57.40
CA LEU A 99 -96.51 49.87 -57.98
C LEU A 99 -96.79 49.33 -59.39
N LEU A 100 -97.93 48.65 -59.56
CA LEU A 100 -98.47 48.29 -60.86
C LEU A 100 -99.38 49.42 -61.34
N GLN A 101 -99.03 50.05 -62.47
CA GLN A 101 -99.79 51.17 -63.03
C GLN A 101 -100.39 50.80 -64.37
N PHE A 102 -101.68 51.05 -64.53
CA PHE A 102 -102.39 50.87 -65.79
C PHE A 102 -103.54 51.86 -65.92
N GLN A 103 -104.13 51.92 -67.11
CA GLN A 103 -105.24 52.82 -67.40
C GLN A 103 -106.46 51.99 -67.81
N ILE A 104 -107.65 52.38 -67.36
CA ILE A 104 -108.90 51.86 -67.93
C ILE A 104 -109.42 52.87 -68.93
N VAL A 105 -109.64 52.37 -70.15
CA VAL A 105 -110.12 53.14 -71.28
C VAL A 105 -111.60 52.81 -71.49
N LEU A 106 -112.45 53.84 -71.45
CA LEU A 106 -113.84 53.76 -71.91
C LEU A 106 -113.96 54.52 -73.22
N GLU A 107 -114.67 53.95 -74.18
CA GLU A 107 -114.93 54.54 -75.48
C GLU A 107 -116.32 55.21 -75.50
N ASN A 108 -116.48 56.22 -76.37
CA ASN A 108 -117.75 56.89 -76.70
C ASN A 108 -118.62 57.36 -75.51
N PRO A 109 -118.27 58.47 -74.83
CA PRO A 109 -117.08 59.31 -75.03
C PRO A 109 -115.80 58.65 -74.50
N MET A 110 -114.65 59.03 -75.09
CA MET A 110 -113.33 58.54 -74.68
C MET A 110 -112.95 59.10 -73.29
N GLU A 111 -112.75 58.21 -72.31
CA GLU A 111 -112.30 58.54 -70.96
C GLU A 111 -111.16 57.61 -70.54
N PHE A 112 -110.16 58.19 -69.86
CA PHE A 112 -109.02 57.46 -69.31
C PHE A 112 -109.01 57.62 -67.80
N HIS A 113 -109.03 56.51 -67.09
CA HIS A 113 -108.90 56.48 -65.63
C HIS A 113 -107.59 55.80 -65.28
N ARG A 114 -106.73 56.47 -64.49
CA ARG A 114 -105.45 55.89 -64.06
C ARG A 114 -105.66 55.11 -62.78
N ILE A 115 -105.17 53.87 -62.77
CA ILE A 115 -105.23 52.98 -61.62
C ILE A 115 -103.82 52.59 -61.24
N THR A 116 -103.55 52.74 -59.95
CA THR A 116 -102.29 52.33 -59.33
C THR A 116 -102.60 51.24 -58.30
N ILE A 117 -101.98 50.08 -58.43
CA ILE A 117 -102.07 49.01 -57.45
C ILE A 117 -100.74 48.91 -56.71
N ASP A 118 -100.80 49.02 -55.39
CA ASP A 118 -99.68 48.78 -54.49
C ASP A 118 -99.64 47.30 -54.11
N VAL A 119 -98.62 46.59 -54.58
CA VAL A 119 -98.41 45.18 -54.27
C VAL A 119 -97.71 45.10 -52.92
N VAL A 120 -98.43 44.60 -51.92
CA VAL A 120 -97.94 44.45 -50.55
C VAL A 120 -97.22 43.12 -50.42
N ASP A 121 -95.99 43.21 -49.96
CA ASP A 121 -95.12 42.09 -49.64
C ASP A 121 -95.74 41.16 -48.59
N ILE A 122 -95.64 39.84 -48.78
CA ILE A 122 -95.98 38.84 -47.78
C ILE A 122 -94.77 37.98 -47.45
N ASN A 123 -94.74 37.41 -46.23
CA ASN A 123 -93.63 36.55 -45.80
C ASN A 123 -93.71 35.15 -46.43
N ASP A 124 -93.46 35.04 -47.74
CA ASP A 124 -93.48 33.78 -48.49
C ASP A 124 -92.10 33.27 -48.91
N ASN A 125 -91.03 34.05 -48.70
CA ASN A 125 -89.66 33.56 -48.75
C ASN A 125 -89.16 33.20 -47.35
N THR A 126 -87.95 32.65 -47.26
CA THR A 126 -87.31 32.29 -46.00
C THR A 126 -85.87 32.76 -46.06
N PRO A 127 -85.24 33.18 -44.95
CA PRO A 127 -83.80 33.43 -44.94
C PRO A 127 -83.02 32.21 -45.39
N THR A 128 -82.13 32.34 -46.37
CA THR A 128 -81.31 31.24 -46.88
C THR A 128 -79.82 31.58 -46.89
N PHE A 129 -79.00 30.59 -46.56
CA PHE A 129 -77.55 30.70 -46.69
C PHE A 129 -77.09 30.08 -48.01
N VAL A 130 -76.13 30.72 -48.67
CA VAL A 130 -75.56 30.25 -49.95
C VAL A 130 -74.86 28.89 -49.79
N LYS A 131 -74.26 28.62 -48.63
CA LYS A 131 -73.57 27.38 -48.30
C LYS A 131 -74.41 26.55 -47.31
N LYS A 132 -74.26 25.22 -47.37
CA LYS A 132 -74.93 24.29 -46.42
C LYS A 132 -74.13 24.07 -45.14
N ASN A 133 -72.81 24.21 -45.21
CA ASN A 133 -71.90 24.15 -44.07
C ASN A 133 -70.69 25.06 -44.29
N ILE A 134 -70.02 25.39 -43.20
CA ILE A 134 -68.78 26.17 -43.19
C ILE A 134 -67.79 25.44 -42.30
N ARG A 135 -66.55 25.34 -42.77
CA ARG A 135 -65.42 24.92 -41.96
C ARG A 135 -64.58 26.14 -41.61
N LEU A 136 -64.37 26.37 -40.32
CA LEU A 136 -63.46 27.37 -39.80
C LEU A 136 -62.30 26.66 -39.11
N GLU A 137 -61.09 27.17 -39.32
CA GLU A 137 -59.89 26.69 -38.65
C GLU A 137 -59.38 27.82 -37.77
N ILE A 138 -59.43 27.62 -36.46
CA ILE A 138 -59.15 28.65 -35.46
C ILE A 138 -58.03 28.14 -34.56
N SER A 139 -56.93 28.88 -34.49
CA SER A 139 -55.84 28.58 -33.55
C SER A 139 -56.32 28.70 -32.11
N GLU A 140 -55.95 27.76 -31.25
CA GLU A 140 -56.25 27.87 -29.81
C GLU A 140 -55.56 29.05 -29.14
N SER A 141 -54.43 29.48 -29.71
CA SER A 141 -53.72 30.70 -29.32
C SER A 141 -54.48 32.01 -29.67
N SER A 142 -55.68 31.93 -30.24
CA SER A 142 -56.50 33.10 -30.58
C SER A 142 -57.00 33.78 -29.31
N LEU A 143 -56.74 35.08 -29.19
CA LEU A 143 -57.16 35.84 -28.01
C LEU A 143 -58.69 36.08 -28.02
N PRO A 144 -59.34 36.05 -26.83
CA PRO A 144 -60.72 36.51 -26.68
C PRO A 144 -60.92 37.91 -27.28
N GLY A 145 -61.99 38.06 -28.07
CA GLY A 145 -62.30 39.24 -28.86
C GLY A 145 -62.02 39.09 -30.36
N ALA A 146 -61.35 38.01 -30.79
CA ALA A 146 -61.13 37.72 -32.21
C ALA A 146 -62.46 37.56 -32.97
N LEU A 147 -62.52 38.09 -34.19
CA LEU A 147 -63.70 38.09 -35.06
C LEU A 147 -63.45 37.23 -36.30
N PHE A 148 -64.37 36.31 -36.58
CA PHE A 148 -64.35 35.43 -37.76
C PHE A 148 -65.58 35.71 -38.62
N SER A 149 -65.36 36.09 -39.88
CA SER A 149 -66.46 36.46 -40.78
C SER A 149 -67.31 35.25 -41.16
N LEU A 150 -68.62 35.38 -41.00
CA LEU A 150 -69.63 34.41 -41.42
C LEU A 150 -70.42 34.96 -42.61
N PRO A 151 -70.88 34.11 -43.53
CA PRO A 151 -71.74 34.54 -44.61
C PRO A 151 -73.10 34.95 -44.05
N SER A 152 -73.62 36.06 -44.54
CA SER A 152 -74.98 36.52 -44.24
C SER A 152 -76.01 35.64 -44.97
N ALA A 153 -77.14 35.41 -44.32
CA ALA A 153 -78.33 34.89 -44.98
C ALA A 153 -78.92 35.95 -45.90
N ALA A 154 -79.50 35.52 -47.01
CA ALA A 154 -80.27 36.36 -47.91
C ALA A 154 -81.75 36.03 -47.77
N ASP A 155 -82.57 37.07 -47.71
CA ASP A 155 -84.02 36.98 -47.75
C ASP A 155 -84.52 37.86 -48.90
N SER A 156 -85.48 37.36 -49.66
CA SER A 156 -85.99 38.08 -50.85
C SER A 156 -87.14 39.04 -50.49
N ASP A 157 -87.75 38.83 -49.33
CA ASP A 157 -88.84 39.68 -48.81
C ASP A 157 -88.28 41.03 -48.32
N ILE A 158 -89.13 42.06 -48.30
CA ILE A 158 -88.73 43.43 -47.93
C ILE A 158 -89.38 43.91 -46.63
N GLY A 159 -88.81 44.95 -46.04
CA GLY A 159 -89.41 45.59 -44.86
C GLY A 159 -89.40 44.66 -43.63
N VAL A 160 -90.56 44.44 -43.02
CA VAL A 160 -90.66 43.62 -41.79
C VAL A 160 -90.46 42.13 -42.05
N ASN A 161 -90.78 41.64 -43.25
CA ASN A 161 -90.61 40.25 -43.63
C ASN A 161 -89.17 39.92 -44.06
N SER A 162 -88.32 40.93 -44.23
CA SER A 162 -86.90 40.71 -44.48
C SER A 162 -86.17 40.15 -43.25
N LEU A 163 -84.97 39.62 -43.49
CA LEU A 163 -84.04 39.15 -42.48
C LEU A 163 -83.91 40.14 -41.30
N LYS A 164 -84.22 39.67 -40.09
CA LYS A 164 -84.29 40.50 -38.89
C LYS A 164 -83.18 40.23 -37.89
N SER A 165 -82.89 38.97 -37.60
CA SER A 165 -81.95 38.60 -36.55
C SER A 165 -81.24 37.29 -36.83
N TYR A 166 -80.12 37.11 -36.15
CA TYR A 166 -79.36 35.87 -36.13
C TYR A 166 -79.32 35.34 -34.71
N THR A 167 -79.24 34.03 -34.56
CA THR A 167 -78.99 33.37 -33.28
C THR A 167 -78.02 32.22 -33.49
N LEU A 168 -77.02 32.17 -32.63
CA LEU A 168 -76.06 31.07 -32.57
C LEU A 168 -76.51 30.05 -31.52
N THR A 169 -76.20 28.78 -31.76
CA THR A 169 -76.35 27.72 -30.75
C THR A 169 -75.58 28.09 -29.48
N LYS A 170 -76.23 27.96 -28.32
CA LYS A 170 -75.59 28.24 -27.02
C LYS A 170 -74.36 27.36 -26.84
N ASN A 171 -73.22 27.97 -26.52
CA ASN A 171 -71.93 27.33 -26.32
C ASN A 171 -71.08 28.19 -25.37
N ASP A 172 -69.92 27.68 -24.96
CA ASP A 172 -69.07 28.32 -23.93
C ASP A 172 -67.98 29.25 -24.50
N HIS A 173 -67.74 29.22 -25.81
CA HIS A 173 -66.57 29.85 -26.43
C HIS A 173 -66.89 30.98 -27.41
N PHE A 174 -68.03 30.92 -28.09
CA PHE A 174 -68.36 31.78 -29.21
C PHE A 174 -69.72 32.44 -29.07
N ASN A 175 -69.79 33.68 -29.51
CA ASN A 175 -71.03 34.45 -29.66
C ASN A 175 -71.06 35.10 -31.05
N ILE A 176 -72.14 35.79 -31.40
CA ILE A 176 -72.27 36.49 -32.68
C ILE A 176 -72.31 38.00 -32.51
N LYS A 177 -71.62 38.69 -33.40
CA LYS A 177 -71.66 40.15 -33.53
C LYS A 177 -72.21 40.49 -34.90
N THR A 178 -73.38 41.14 -34.92
CA THR A 178 -74.02 41.62 -36.14
C THR A 178 -73.75 43.10 -36.33
N GLU A 179 -73.24 43.49 -37.50
CA GLU A 179 -73.01 44.89 -37.87
C GLU A 179 -73.79 45.22 -39.13
N THR A 180 -74.67 46.22 -39.07
CA THR A 180 -75.41 46.70 -40.24
C THR A 180 -74.50 47.64 -41.04
N GLN A 181 -74.19 47.24 -42.27
CA GLN A 181 -73.36 48.01 -43.19
C GLN A 181 -74.17 49.16 -43.81
N SER A 182 -73.47 50.16 -44.36
CA SER A 182 -74.06 51.38 -44.95
C SER A 182 -74.95 51.13 -46.17
N ASP A 183 -74.86 49.94 -46.78
CA ASP A 183 -75.68 49.47 -47.89
C ASP A 183 -76.98 48.77 -47.45
N GLY A 184 -77.22 48.66 -46.14
CA GLY A 184 -78.35 47.93 -45.56
C GLY A 184 -78.13 46.44 -45.38
N SER A 185 -77.00 45.88 -45.84
CA SER A 185 -76.65 44.48 -45.62
C SER A 185 -76.15 44.27 -44.18
N SER A 186 -76.54 43.16 -43.55
CA SER A 186 -76.07 42.80 -42.21
C SER A 186 -74.86 41.88 -42.30
N SER A 187 -73.69 42.33 -41.84
CA SER A 187 -72.51 41.48 -41.67
C SER A 187 -72.60 40.72 -40.35
N VAL A 188 -72.29 39.41 -40.38
CA VAL A 188 -72.30 38.56 -39.20
C VAL A 188 -70.89 38.06 -38.95
N ASN A 189 -70.37 38.31 -37.76
CA ASN A 189 -69.08 37.80 -37.33
C ASN A 189 -69.27 36.89 -36.11
N LEU A 190 -68.56 35.78 -36.06
CA LEU A 190 -68.37 34.97 -34.87
C LEU A 190 -67.32 35.66 -33.99
N ILE A 191 -67.64 35.95 -32.73
CA ILE A 191 -66.69 36.49 -31.75
C ILE A 191 -66.28 35.39 -30.78
N LEU A 192 -64.97 35.25 -30.55
CA LEU A 192 -64.43 34.38 -29.50
C LEU A 192 -64.52 35.08 -28.15
N GLU A 193 -65.27 34.54 -27.19
CA GLU A 193 -65.44 35.12 -25.84
C GLU A 193 -64.49 34.51 -24.80
N THR A 194 -64.19 33.22 -24.92
CA THR A 194 -63.26 32.51 -24.04
C THR A 194 -62.20 31.81 -24.88
N SER A 195 -61.00 31.60 -24.32
CA SER A 195 -59.92 30.89 -25.02
C SER A 195 -60.34 29.47 -25.39
N LEU A 196 -59.83 28.99 -26.52
CA LEU A 196 -59.97 27.59 -26.92
C LEU A 196 -58.83 26.77 -26.30
N ASP A 197 -59.01 25.46 -26.25
CA ASP A 197 -58.07 24.48 -25.74
C ASP A 197 -58.32 23.19 -26.54
N ARG A 198 -57.40 22.88 -27.45
CA ARG A 198 -57.48 21.77 -28.39
C ARG A 198 -57.33 20.44 -27.66
N GLU A 199 -56.47 20.38 -26.64
CA GLU A 199 -56.24 19.20 -25.80
C GLU A 199 -57.52 18.77 -25.07
N LYS A 200 -58.38 19.75 -24.74
CA LYS A 200 -59.71 19.49 -24.18
C LYS A 200 -60.75 19.18 -25.24
N GLN A 201 -60.81 19.95 -26.33
CA GLN A 201 -61.78 19.76 -27.40
C GLN A 201 -61.26 20.22 -28.77
N GLU A 202 -60.93 19.25 -29.64
CA GLU A 202 -60.34 19.51 -30.97
C GLU A 202 -61.34 20.03 -32.03
N GLU A 203 -62.63 19.75 -31.84
CA GLU A 203 -63.67 20.09 -32.81
C GLU A 203 -64.96 20.56 -32.12
N LEU A 204 -65.52 21.66 -32.63
CA LEU A 204 -66.81 22.20 -32.21
C LEU A 204 -67.76 22.30 -33.41
N VAL A 205 -69.02 21.91 -33.20
CA VAL A 205 -70.08 22.04 -34.20
C VAL A 205 -71.15 22.96 -33.65
N LEU A 206 -71.35 24.10 -34.32
CA LEU A 206 -72.32 25.12 -33.95
C LEU A 206 -73.33 25.31 -35.09
N PHE A 207 -74.56 25.70 -34.76
CA PHE A 207 -75.56 26.07 -35.77
C PHE A 207 -75.88 27.55 -35.67
N LEU A 208 -75.82 28.25 -36.80
CA LEU A 208 -76.26 29.63 -36.96
C LEU A 208 -77.63 29.63 -37.64
N THR A 209 -78.62 30.23 -36.97
CA THR A 209 -79.98 30.36 -37.50
C THR A 209 -80.29 31.83 -37.76
N ALA A 210 -80.73 32.13 -38.97
CA ALA A 210 -81.22 33.43 -39.40
C ALA A 210 -82.75 33.43 -39.34
N PHE A 211 -83.33 34.51 -38.82
CA PHE A 211 -84.78 34.67 -38.68
C PHE A 211 -85.25 35.92 -39.41
N ASP A 212 -86.36 35.79 -40.13
CA ASP A 212 -87.11 36.94 -40.64
C ASP A 212 -87.91 37.64 -39.51
N GLY A 213 -88.51 38.78 -39.83
CA GLY A 213 -89.38 39.52 -38.93
C GLY A 213 -90.88 39.37 -39.22
N GLY A 214 -91.26 38.45 -40.11
CA GLY A 214 -92.65 38.25 -40.54
C GLY A 214 -93.49 37.43 -39.57
N GLU A 215 -94.82 37.39 -39.79
CA GLU A 215 -95.76 36.53 -39.06
C GLU A 215 -96.52 35.63 -40.05
N PRO A 216 -96.32 34.29 -40.05
CA PRO A 216 -95.46 33.52 -39.17
C PRO A 216 -93.97 33.74 -39.47
N GLN A 217 -93.14 33.69 -38.43
CA GLN A 217 -91.69 33.81 -38.56
C GLN A 217 -91.11 32.57 -39.24
N ARG A 218 -90.20 32.77 -40.19
CA ARG A 218 -89.47 31.70 -40.86
C ARG A 218 -87.96 31.86 -40.64
N SER A 219 -87.24 30.77 -40.88
CA SER A 219 -85.83 30.67 -40.52
C SER A 219 -85.03 29.78 -41.46
N GLY A 220 -83.76 30.12 -41.63
CA GLY A 220 -82.75 29.26 -42.27
C GLY A 220 -81.60 28.97 -41.32
N THR A 221 -81.04 27.78 -41.40
CA THR A 221 -79.94 27.34 -40.51
C THR A 221 -78.75 26.83 -41.33
N ILE A 222 -77.54 27.11 -40.85
CA ILE A 222 -76.27 26.61 -41.40
C ILE A 222 -75.40 25.98 -40.30
N GLU A 223 -74.70 24.89 -40.63
CA GLU A 223 -73.72 24.24 -39.75
C GLU A 223 -72.35 24.92 -39.87
N ILE A 224 -71.77 25.28 -38.73
CA ILE A 224 -70.41 25.81 -38.60
C ILE A 224 -69.58 24.75 -37.86
N ARG A 225 -68.62 24.17 -38.57
CA ARG A 225 -67.64 23.22 -38.05
C ARG A 225 -66.35 23.96 -37.77
N ILE A 226 -65.96 24.04 -36.51
CA ILE A 226 -64.75 24.70 -36.06
C ILE A 226 -63.73 23.62 -35.72
N ILE A 227 -62.62 23.61 -36.47
CA ILE A 227 -61.44 22.80 -36.18
C ILE A 227 -60.49 23.69 -35.39
N VAL A 228 -60.16 23.28 -34.17
CA VAL A 228 -59.16 23.97 -33.36
C VAL A 228 -57.78 23.57 -33.87
N LEU A 229 -57.01 24.56 -34.33
CA LEU A 229 -55.63 24.35 -34.75
C LEU A 229 -54.72 24.39 -33.52
N ASP A 230 -53.81 23.43 -33.50
CA ASP A 230 -52.79 23.24 -32.47
C ASP A 230 -51.80 24.40 -32.43
N ALA A 231 -51.50 24.87 -31.23
CA ALA A 231 -50.44 25.79 -30.93
C ALA A 231 -49.50 25.15 -29.90
N ASN A 232 -48.21 25.50 -29.95
CA ASN A 232 -47.22 24.91 -29.07
C ASN A 232 -47.26 25.55 -27.67
N ASP A 233 -48.26 25.20 -26.86
CA ASP A 233 -48.51 25.78 -25.54
C ASP A 233 -48.33 24.80 -24.37
N ASN A 234 -48.19 23.50 -24.64
CA ASN A 234 -47.80 22.51 -23.64
C ASN A 234 -46.31 22.16 -23.76
N PRO A 235 -45.48 22.39 -22.72
CA PRO A 235 -44.11 21.92 -22.72
C PRO A 235 -44.04 20.40 -22.52
N PRO A 236 -42.97 19.72 -22.99
CA PRO A 236 -42.75 18.31 -22.70
C PRO A 236 -42.72 18.06 -21.19
N VAL A 237 -43.28 16.94 -20.71
CA VAL A 237 -43.29 16.58 -19.28
C VAL A 237 -42.66 15.21 -19.05
N PHE A 238 -41.60 15.15 -18.25
CA PHE A 238 -40.98 13.89 -17.84
C PHE A 238 -41.88 13.06 -16.92
N THR A 239 -41.84 11.74 -17.08
CA THR A 239 -42.57 10.81 -16.19
C THR A 239 -42.08 10.85 -14.74
N GLN A 240 -40.81 11.20 -14.51
CA GLN A 240 -40.20 11.33 -13.20
C GLN A 240 -39.37 12.61 -13.10
N ARG A 241 -39.36 13.23 -11.92
CA ARG A 241 -38.50 14.40 -11.63
C ARG A 241 -37.04 14.02 -11.39
N VAL A 242 -36.81 12.80 -10.90
CA VAL A 242 -35.48 12.25 -10.64
C VAL A 242 -35.48 10.78 -11.03
N TYR A 243 -34.59 10.40 -11.94
CA TYR A 243 -34.29 9.01 -12.28
C TYR A 243 -33.03 8.57 -11.54
N LYS A 244 -33.01 7.34 -11.06
CA LYS A 244 -31.83 6.74 -10.40
C LYS A 244 -31.42 5.47 -11.13
N ALA A 245 -30.13 5.36 -11.40
CA ALA A 245 -29.52 4.18 -11.99
C ALA A 245 -28.30 3.79 -11.16
N ALA A 246 -27.97 2.50 -11.13
CA ALA A 246 -26.76 2.00 -10.52
C ALA A 246 -25.96 1.28 -11.61
N LEU A 247 -24.69 1.65 -11.77
CA LEU A 247 -23.85 1.21 -12.88
C LEU A 247 -22.51 0.70 -12.33
N PRO A 248 -22.16 -0.59 -12.51
CA PRO A 248 -20.84 -1.13 -12.19
C PRO A 248 -19.74 -0.39 -12.93
N GLU A 249 -18.62 -0.09 -12.28
CA GLU A 249 -17.52 0.65 -12.93
C GLU A 249 -16.84 -0.10 -14.07
N ASP A 250 -16.86 -1.43 -14.03
CA ASP A 250 -16.36 -2.32 -15.08
C ASP A 250 -17.31 -2.43 -16.30
N SER A 251 -18.38 -1.63 -16.33
CA SER A 251 -19.35 -1.61 -17.42
C SER A 251 -18.71 -1.25 -18.76
N LEU A 252 -18.99 -2.07 -19.78
CA LEU A 252 -18.47 -1.86 -21.12
C LEU A 252 -19.03 -0.58 -21.77
N VAL A 253 -18.17 0.10 -22.52
CA VAL A 253 -18.56 1.21 -23.39
C VAL A 253 -19.62 0.74 -24.40
N GLY A 254 -20.71 1.50 -24.52
CA GLY A 254 -21.89 1.21 -25.32
C GLY A 254 -23.06 0.65 -24.52
N SER A 255 -22.88 0.32 -23.24
CA SER A 255 -23.94 -0.14 -22.35
C SER A 255 -25.02 0.93 -22.16
N VAL A 256 -26.29 0.50 -22.09
CA VAL A 256 -27.42 1.37 -21.79
C VAL A 256 -27.54 1.49 -20.28
N VAL A 257 -27.45 2.72 -19.77
CA VAL A 257 -27.50 3.01 -18.33
C VAL A 257 -28.95 3.09 -17.87
N ILE A 258 -29.74 3.94 -18.52
CA ILE A 258 -31.15 4.17 -18.21
C ILE A 258 -31.85 4.82 -19.40
N LYS A 259 -33.16 4.65 -19.48
CA LYS A 259 -34.01 5.33 -20.46
C LYS A 259 -34.93 6.32 -19.76
N VAL A 260 -34.84 7.58 -20.14
CA VAL A 260 -35.77 8.62 -19.68
C VAL A 260 -36.95 8.72 -20.63
N ASN A 261 -38.10 9.16 -20.11
CA ASN A 261 -39.28 9.35 -20.94
C ASN A 261 -39.99 10.66 -20.58
N ALA A 262 -40.33 11.44 -21.61
CA ALA A 262 -41.17 12.63 -21.54
C ALA A 262 -42.33 12.50 -22.54
N THR A 263 -43.44 13.17 -22.22
CA THR A 263 -44.63 13.22 -23.05
C THR A 263 -45.07 14.66 -23.24
N ASP A 264 -45.50 14.99 -24.44
CA ASP A 264 -46.02 16.30 -24.81
C ASP A 264 -47.49 16.14 -25.20
N ALA A 265 -48.33 17.11 -24.84
CA ALA A 265 -49.77 17.03 -25.06
C ALA A 265 -50.17 17.59 -26.44
N ASP A 266 -49.28 18.37 -27.06
CA ASP A 266 -49.51 19.00 -28.36
C ASP A 266 -49.50 17.97 -29.50
N LYS A 267 -50.06 18.33 -30.64
CA LYS A 267 -50.21 17.43 -31.80
C LYS A 267 -49.05 17.56 -32.79
N ASP A 268 -48.87 16.51 -33.60
CA ASP A 268 -47.96 16.47 -34.74
C ASP A 268 -46.52 16.86 -34.39
N THR A 269 -45.97 17.91 -35.00
CA THR A 269 -44.58 18.34 -34.77
C THR A 269 -44.40 19.04 -33.42
N ASN A 270 -45.43 19.69 -32.89
CA ASN A 270 -45.37 20.36 -31.60
C ASN A 270 -45.22 19.31 -30.48
N GLY A 271 -45.92 18.18 -30.59
CA GLY A 271 -45.75 17.05 -29.67
C GLY A 271 -44.46 16.23 -29.84
N HIS A 272 -43.59 16.54 -30.82
CA HIS A 272 -42.38 15.75 -31.08
C HIS A 272 -41.21 16.20 -30.21
N ILE A 273 -40.78 15.32 -29.31
CA ILE A 273 -39.74 15.60 -28.31
C ILE A 273 -38.34 15.21 -28.81
N ARG A 274 -37.34 16.02 -28.47
CA ARG A 274 -35.92 15.67 -28.55
C ARG A 274 -35.24 15.80 -27.20
N TYR A 275 -34.41 14.83 -26.87
CA TYR A 275 -33.66 14.80 -25.61
C TYR A 275 -32.24 15.35 -25.80
N LEU A 276 -31.76 16.09 -24.80
CA LEU A 276 -30.41 16.66 -24.74
C LEU A 276 -29.86 16.57 -23.31
N LEU A 277 -28.55 16.41 -23.17
CA LEU A 277 -27.86 16.62 -21.89
C LEU A 277 -27.42 18.09 -21.80
N SER A 278 -28.02 18.86 -20.90
CA SER A 278 -27.78 20.32 -20.83
C SER A 278 -26.78 20.73 -19.75
N HIS A 279 -26.87 20.11 -18.58
CA HIS A 279 -25.93 20.32 -17.48
C HIS A 279 -25.30 19.00 -17.05
N LEU A 280 -24.02 18.90 -17.37
CA LEU A 280 -23.16 17.78 -17.02
C LEU A 280 -22.11 18.30 -16.03
N THR A 281 -22.09 17.75 -14.83
CA THR A 281 -21.03 18.04 -13.86
C THR A 281 -19.74 17.31 -14.28
N ASP A 282 -18.59 17.97 -14.15
CA ASP A 282 -17.23 17.43 -14.28
C ASP A 282 -16.97 16.51 -15.49
N ASN A 283 -16.91 17.06 -16.71
CA ASN A 283 -16.54 16.34 -17.94
C ASN A 283 -17.41 15.12 -18.30
N ALA A 284 -18.59 14.94 -17.69
CA ALA A 284 -19.50 13.83 -17.99
C ALA A 284 -19.99 13.79 -19.47
N GLN A 285 -19.74 14.85 -20.25
CA GLN A 285 -19.93 14.89 -21.71
C GLN A 285 -19.13 13.82 -22.46
N ASN A 286 -17.96 13.42 -21.95
CA ASN A 286 -17.12 12.40 -22.56
C ASN A 286 -17.45 10.98 -22.04
N ILE A 287 -18.38 10.86 -21.09
CA ILE A 287 -18.69 9.62 -20.39
C ILE A 287 -20.09 9.14 -20.73
N PHE A 288 -21.06 10.05 -20.87
CA PHE A 288 -22.45 9.70 -21.18
C PHE A 288 -22.94 10.41 -22.44
N GLU A 289 -23.71 9.67 -23.23
CA GLU A 289 -24.41 10.17 -24.41
C GLU A 289 -25.90 9.83 -24.28
N ILE A 290 -26.78 10.73 -24.74
CA ILE A 290 -28.21 10.45 -24.85
C ILE A 290 -28.63 10.34 -26.30
N ASN A 291 -29.42 9.33 -26.62
CA ASN A 291 -30.10 9.27 -27.91
C ASN A 291 -31.23 10.31 -27.94
N SER A 292 -31.16 11.23 -28.91
CA SER A 292 -32.07 12.38 -29.01
C SER A 292 -33.52 12.00 -29.29
N GLU A 293 -33.80 10.83 -29.84
CA GLU A 293 -35.17 10.38 -30.16
C GLU A 293 -35.71 9.39 -29.11
N SER A 294 -34.90 8.44 -28.66
CA SER A 294 -35.35 7.39 -27.74
C SER A 294 -35.25 7.76 -26.26
N GLY A 295 -34.43 8.75 -25.89
CA GLY A 295 -34.15 9.09 -24.49
C GLY A 295 -33.28 8.08 -23.75
N GLU A 296 -32.63 7.16 -24.47
CA GLU A 296 -31.67 6.20 -23.89
C GLU A 296 -30.32 6.86 -23.62
N ILE A 297 -29.88 6.81 -22.37
CA ILE A 297 -28.54 7.25 -21.96
C ILE A 297 -27.60 6.06 -22.00
N LYS A 298 -26.48 6.22 -22.72
CA LYS A 298 -25.44 5.21 -22.91
C LYS A 298 -24.11 5.67 -22.36
N LEU A 299 -23.30 4.71 -21.94
CA LEU A 299 -21.92 4.91 -21.54
C LEU A 299 -21.02 4.99 -22.79
N ILE A 300 -20.28 6.07 -22.97
CA ILE A 300 -19.33 6.27 -24.09
C ILE A 300 -17.86 6.39 -23.62
N GLY A 301 -17.64 6.57 -22.32
CA GLY A 301 -16.31 6.62 -21.69
C GLY A 301 -16.18 5.62 -20.56
N GLN A 302 -14.99 5.52 -19.97
CA GLN A 302 -14.77 4.71 -18.78
C GLN A 302 -15.20 5.47 -17.52
N ILE A 303 -15.70 4.73 -16.54
CA ILE A 303 -16.02 5.21 -15.19
C ILE A 303 -15.14 4.47 -14.19
N ASP A 304 -14.90 5.11 -13.06
CA ASP A 304 -13.98 4.67 -12.01
C ASP A 304 -14.57 5.17 -10.69
N TYR A 305 -14.91 4.23 -9.81
CA TYR A 305 -15.57 4.47 -8.54
C TYR A 305 -14.64 5.17 -7.55
N GLU A 306 -13.36 4.81 -7.53
CA GLU A 306 -12.32 5.42 -6.69
C GLU A 306 -12.14 6.91 -7.03
N ASN A 307 -12.33 7.27 -8.29
CA ASN A 307 -12.29 8.65 -8.76
C ASN A 307 -13.61 9.39 -8.48
N LYS A 308 -14.75 8.85 -8.93
CA LYS A 308 -16.05 9.51 -8.79
C LYS A 308 -17.21 8.52 -8.62
N LYS A 309 -17.78 8.52 -7.41
CA LYS A 309 -18.83 7.58 -6.96
C LYS A 309 -20.23 7.88 -7.51
N MET A 310 -20.49 9.09 -8.01
CA MET A 310 -21.82 9.52 -8.43
C MET A 310 -21.76 10.57 -9.52
N TYR A 311 -22.62 10.43 -10.52
CA TYR A 311 -22.85 11.43 -11.56
C TYR A 311 -24.26 12.00 -11.45
N GLU A 312 -24.37 13.33 -11.39
CA GLU A 312 -25.63 14.05 -11.50
C GLU A 312 -25.71 14.72 -12.87
N ILE A 313 -26.69 14.28 -13.67
CA ILE A 313 -26.91 14.72 -15.04
C ILE A 313 -28.28 15.38 -15.12
N THR A 314 -28.35 16.57 -15.71
CA THR A 314 -29.64 17.19 -16.06
C THR A 314 -29.95 16.87 -17.51
N VAL A 315 -31.09 16.21 -17.72
CA VAL A 315 -31.61 15.90 -19.05
C VAL A 315 -32.71 16.89 -19.38
N GLU A 316 -32.63 17.49 -20.55
CA GLU A 316 -33.64 18.36 -21.11
C GLU A 316 -34.43 17.63 -22.19
N ALA A 317 -35.75 17.74 -22.13
CA ALA A 317 -36.67 17.39 -23.20
C ALA A 317 -37.14 18.69 -23.85
N LYS A 318 -36.99 18.78 -25.16
CA LYS A 318 -37.33 19.95 -25.94
C LYS A 318 -38.26 19.56 -27.09
N ASP A 319 -39.40 20.20 -27.19
CA ASP A 319 -40.29 20.06 -28.34
C ASP A 319 -39.70 20.78 -29.58
N ILE A 320 -40.37 20.69 -30.73
CA ILE A 320 -39.93 21.43 -31.93
C ILE A 320 -40.25 22.93 -31.82
N GLY A 321 -41.30 23.32 -31.09
CA GLY A 321 -41.72 24.71 -30.90
C GLY A 321 -40.80 25.54 -30.00
N GLY A 322 -39.90 24.89 -29.27
CA GLY A 322 -38.87 25.50 -28.43
C GLY A 322 -39.13 25.47 -26.92
N LEU A 323 -40.26 24.94 -26.43
CA LEU A 323 -40.47 24.77 -25.00
C LEU A 323 -39.63 23.60 -24.47
N VAL A 324 -39.16 23.77 -23.24
CA VAL A 324 -38.21 22.86 -22.61
C VAL A 324 -38.71 22.47 -21.22
N SER A 325 -38.45 21.22 -20.85
CA SER A 325 -38.47 20.78 -19.47
C SER A 325 -37.19 20.04 -19.12
N SER A 326 -36.91 19.93 -17.83
CA SER A 326 -35.72 19.25 -17.33
C SER A 326 -36.06 18.24 -16.25
N SER A 327 -35.25 17.17 -16.21
CA SER A 327 -35.29 16.15 -15.17
C SER A 327 -33.86 15.77 -14.77
N LYS A 328 -33.70 15.29 -13.53
CA LYS A 328 -32.39 14.88 -13.01
C LYS A 328 -32.21 13.38 -13.14
N VAL A 329 -31.02 12.95 -13.54
CA VAL A 329 -30.59 11.56 -13.54
C VAL A 329 -29.39 11.46 -12.61
N ILE A 330 -29.52 10.61 -11.59
CA ILE A 330 -28.46 10.31 -10.63
C ILE A 330 -27.98 8.89 -10.94
N ILE A 331 -26.71 8.77 -11.29
CA ILE A 331 -26.05 7.50 -11.57
C ILE A 331 -25.11 7.23 -10.42
N ASP A 332 -25.43 6.21 -9.62
CA ASP A 332 -24.57 5.70 -8.56
C ASP A 332 -23.61 4.68 -9.19
N VAL A 333 -22.32 4.93 -9.09
CA VAL A 333 -21.31 3.97 -9.54
C VAL A 333 -21.20 2.87 -8.50
N ILE A 334 -21.30 1.62 -8.93
CA ILE A 334 -21.13 0.45 -8.07
C ILE A 334 -19.67 0.02 -8.17
N ASP A 335 -19.02 0.02 -7.01
CA ASP A 335 -17.68 -0.50 -6.76
C ASP A 335 -17.56 -1.97 -7.15
N VAL A 336 -16.54 -2.28 -7.96
CA VAL A 336 -16.13 -3.62 -8.37
C VAL A 336 -14.73 -3.87 -7.83
N ASN A 337 -14.44 -5.11 -7.42
CA ASN A 337 -13.16 -5.47 -6.82
C ASN A 337 -12.03 -5.48 -7.87
N ASP A 338 -11.50 -4.31 -8.22
CA ASP A 338 -10.50 -4.11 -9.26
C ASP A 338 -9.14 -3.59 -8.73
N ASN A 339 -9.06 -3.21 -7.45
CA ASN A 339 -7.81 -2.89 -6.79
C ASN A 339 -7.39 -4.01 -5.85
N ALA A 340 -6.13 -4.44 -5.96
CA ALA A 340 -5.56 -5.39 -5.01
C ALA A 340 -5.02 -4.65 -3.76
N PRO A 341 -5.03 -5.30 -2.58
CA PRO A 341 -4.48 -4.73 -1.36
C PRO A 341 -3.01 -4.29 -1.51
N LEU A 342 -2.68 -3.09 -1.06
CA LEU A 342 -1.31 -2.56 -1.03
C LEU A 342 -0.70 -2.70 0.37
N ILE A 343 0.44 -3.39 0.48
CA ILE A 343 1.18 -3.57 1.74
C ILE A 343 2.31 -2.53 1.83
N ASN A 344 2.16 -1.58 2.74
CA ASN A 344 3.16 -0.54 3.04
C ASN A 344 3.94 -0.88 4.32
N LEU A 345 5.25 -1.04 4.20
CA LEU A 345 6.16 -1.23 5.34
C LEU A 345 6.53 0.14 5.93
N MET A 346 5.90 0.51 7.05
CA MET A 346 6.13 1.79 7.73
C MET A 346 7.48 1.80 8.46
N SER A 347 7.83 0.67 9.06
CA SER A 347 9.10 0.47 9.75
C SER A 347 9.43 -1.03 9.73
N VAL A 348 10.70 -1.36 9.50
CA VAL A 348 11.17 -2.75 9.48
C VAL A 348 12.58 -2.80 10.03
N SER A 349 12.79 -3.65 11.03
CA SER A 349 14.12 -3.98 11.52
C SER A 349 14.78 -4.99 10.59
N SER A 350 15.99 -4.71 10.11
CA SER A 350 16.78 -5.67 9.32
C SER A 350 17.38 -6.78 10.18
N GLN A 351 17.55 -6.51 11.48
CA GLN A 351 18.19 -7.40 12.42
C GLN A 351 17.54 -7.32 13.80
N ILE A 352 17.45 -8.46 14.50
CA ILE A 352 16.97 -8.57 15.88
C ILE A 352 17.86 -9.53 16.67
N SER A 353 18.04 -9.27 17.96
CA SER A 353 18.84 -10.12 18.85
C SER A 353 18.13 -11.41 19.22
N GLU A 354 18.85 -12.52 19.32
CA GLU A 354 18.25 -13.81 19.68
C GLU A 354 17.72 -13.85 21.12
N ASP A 355 18.34 -13.09 22.03
CA ASP A 355 17.90 -12.90 23.41
C ASP A 355 16.65 -11.98 23.54
N SER A 356 16.08 -11.54 22.41
CA SER A 356 14.87 -10.71 22.40
C SER A 356 13.69 -11.48 23.01
N LEU A 357 13.01 -10.82 23.94
CA LEU A 357 11.82 -11.40 24.57
C LEU A 357 10.69 -11.61 23.55
N PRO A 358 9.77 -12.56 23.81
CA PRO A 358 8.53 -12.67 23.05
C PRO A 358 7.76 -11.34 23.06
N ALA A 359 7.04 -11.06 21.97
CA ALA A 359 6.35 -9.81 21.67
C ALA A 359 7.26 -8.60 21.36
N THR A 360 8.53 -8.83 21.03
CA THR A 360 9.40 -7.77 20.48
C THR A 360 8.96 -7.41 19.06
N VAL A 361 8.81 -6.12 18.78
CA VAL A 361 8.33 -5.61 17.49
C VAL A 361 9.44 -5.66 16.45
N VAL A 362 9.15 -6.32 15.32
CA VAL A 362 10.06 -6.45 14.17
C VAL A 362 9.71 -5.46 13.07
N ALA A 363 8.41 -5.30 12.78
CA ALA A 363 7.95 -4.41 11.72
C ALA A 363 6.56 -3.85 12.02
N MET A 364 6.29 -2.64 11.51
CA MET A 364 4.99 -2.01 11.47
C MET A 364 4.52 -1.91 10.02
N ILE A 365 3.34 -2.46 9.76
CA ILE A 365 2.79 -2.66 8.42
C ILE A 365 1.44 -1.94 8.34
N ASN A 366 1.20 -1.24 7.25
CA ASN A 366 -0.09 -0.64 6.93
C ASN A 366 -0.60 -1.28 5.64
N VAL A 367 -1.83 -1.79 5.65
CA VAL A 367 -2.43 -2.41 4.46
C VAL A 367 -3.61 -1.57 4.02
N GLN A 368 -3.59 -1.14 2.77
CA GLN A 368 -4.61 -0.27 2.21
C GLN A 368 -5.15 -0.88 0.94
N ASP A 369 -6.47 -0.89 0.85
CA ASP A 369 -7.17 -1.19 -0.38
C ASP A 369 -7.93 0.07 -0.80
N LYS A 370 -7.99 0.34 -2.10
CA LYS A 370 -8.66 1.53 -2.62
C LYS A 370 -10.16 1.30 -2.73
N ASP A 371 -10.56 0.04 -2.90
CA ASP A 371 -11.95 -0.34 -3.00
C ASP A 371 -12.67 -0.07 -1.67
N SER A 372 -13.99 -0.06 -1.69
CA SER A 372 -14.85 0.20 -0.52
C SER A 372 -15.62 -1.05 -0.08
N GLY A 373 -16.22 -0.98 1.11
CA GLY A 373 -17.08 -2.05 1.61
C GLY A 373 -16.32 -3.36 1.83
N LYS A 374 -16.76 -4.44 1.18
CA LYS A 374 -16.13 -5.77 1.28
C LYS A 374 -14.87 -5.87 0.40
N ASN A 375 -14.91 -5.27 -0.78
CA ASN A 375 -13.78 -5.21 -1.71
C ASN A 375 -12.59 -4.51 -1.03
N GLY A 376 -12.84 -3.42 -0.30
CA GLY A 376 -11.78 -2.73 0.46
C GLY A 376 -11.35 -3.38 1.79
N LYS A 377 -12.01 -4.46 2.23
CA LYS A 377 -11.78 -5.03 3.57
C LYS A 377 -10.73 -6.12 3.52
N VAL A 378 -9.58 -5.83 4.13
CA VAL A 378 -8.38 -6.66 4.03
C VAL A 378 -8.15 -7.53 5.26
N SER A 379 -7.75 -8.77 5.01
CA SER A 379 -7.26 -9.73 6.00
C SER A 379 -5.79 -10.02 5.72
N CYS A 380 -4.93 -9.91 6.75
CA CYS A 380 -3.50 -10.13 6.60
C CYS A 380 -3.02 -11.32 7.42
N PHE A 381 -2.15 -12.12 6.83
CA PHE A 381 -1.57 -13.29 7.47
C PHE A 381 -0.08 -13.42 7.12
N ALA A 382 0.70 -13.95 8.06
CA ALA A 382 2.09 -14.32 7.83
C ALA A 382 2.19 -15.81 7.46
N ASN A 383 3.36 -16.25 7.00
CA ASN A 383 3.63 -17.68 6.81
C ASN A 383 3.47 -18.48 8.11
N ASN A 384 3.01 -19.73 7.96
CA ASN A 384 2.90 -20.66 9.07
C ASN A 384 4.27 -21.25 9.44
N ASN A 385 4.39 -21.77 10.67
CA ASN A 385 5.58 -22.45 11.20
C ASN A 385 6.84 -21.58 11.39
N ILE A 386 6.65 -20.29 11.65
CA ILE A 386 7.75 -19.38 12.06
C ILE A 386 7.45 -18.80 13.44
N PRO A 387 8.47 -18.42 14.25
CA PRO A 387 8.28 -17.89 15.61
C PRO A 387 7.85 -16.41 15.61
N PHE A 388 7.05 -15.99 14.64
CA PHE A 388 6.54 -14.63 14.51
C PHE A 388 5.03 -14.67 14.31
N LYS A 389 4.35 -13.67 14.89
CA LYS A 389 2.92 -13.48 14.72
C LYS A 389 2.61 -12.07 14.27
N LEU A 390 1.52 -11.96 13.52
CA LEU A 390 0.95 -10.69 13.12
C LEU A 390 -0.15 -10.32 14.12
N ALA A 391 0.06 -9.24 14.87
CA ALA A 391 -0.95 -8.67 15.75
C ALA A 391 -1.65 -7.52 15.00
N SER A 392 -2.97 -7.61 14.82
CA SER A 392 -3.75 -6.52 14.23
C SER A 392 -3.97 -5.42 15.26
N SER A 393 -3.72 -4.17 14.85
CA SER A 393 -4.15 -2.96 15.54
C SER A 393 -5.45 -2.44 14.92
N LEU A 394 -5.93 -1.28 15.40
CA LEU A 394 -7.06 -0.56 14.83
C LEU A 394 -6.69 -0.04 13.42
N ASN A 395 -7.66 -0.01 12.48
CA ASN A 395 -7.57 0.60 11.15
C ASN A 395 -6.50 0.03 10.19
N ASN A 396 -6.50 -1.28 9.93
CA ASN A 396 -5.60 -1.94 8.95
C ASN A 396 -4.09 -1.78 9.21
N PHE A 397 -3.72 -1.40 10.43
CA PHE A 397 -2.33 -1.43 10.89
C PHE A 397 -2.04 -2.78 11.54
N TYR A 398 -0.90 -3.36 11.18
CA TYR A 398 -0.44 -4.64 11.68
C TYR A 398 0.96 -4.51 12.27
N ILE A 399 1.19 -5.22 13.36
CA ILE A 399 2.46 -5.28 14.05
C ILE A 399 2.99 -6.70 13.92
N LEU A 400 4.14 -6.85 13.28
CA LEU A 400 4.87 -8.11 13.26
C LEU A 400 5.74 -8.19 14.51
N GLN A 401 5.53 -9.21 15.33
CA GLN A 401 6.26 -9.39 16.58
C GLN A 401 6.69 -10.85 16.78
N THR A 402 7.71 -11.05 17.61
CA THR A 402 8.14 -12.39 18.01
C THR A 402 7.01 -13.10 18.80
N ASP A 403 6.79 -14.38 18.54
CA ASP A 403 5.83 -15.21 19.28
C ASP A 403 6.52 -16.13 20.29
N GLY A 404 7.78 -16.48 20.03
CA GLY A 404 8.61 -17.28 20.92
C GLY A 404 10.04 -16.75 21.01
N PHE A 405 10.87 -17.49 21.73
CA PHE A 405 12.31 -17.23 21.81
C PHE A 405 12.98 -17.55 20.48
N LEU A 406 13.99 -16.74 20.15
CA LEU A 406 14.82 -16.91 18.97
C LEU A 406 16.14 -17.58 19.37
N ASP A 407 16.77 -18.23 18.41
CA ASP A 407 18.03 -18.97 18.59
C ASP A 407 18.72 -18.97 17.22
N ARG A 408 19.84 -18.27 17.14
CA ARG A 408 20.58 -18.01 15.90
C ARG A 408 21.33 -19.27 15.46
N GLU A 409 21.85 -20.06 16.39
CA GLU A 409 22.54 -21.33 16.15
C GLU A 409 21.60 -22.34 15.46
N LYS A 410 20.30 -22.29 15.79
CA LYS A 410 19.26 -23.04 15.08
C LYS A 410 18.89 -22.41 13.73
N VAL A 411 18.55 -21.12 13.71
CA VAL A 411 18.11 -20.42 12.49
C VAL A 411 18.60 -18.97 12.51
N SER A 412 19.59 -18.67 11.69
CA SER A 412 20.24 -17.35 11.64
C SER A 412 19.49 -16.29 10.83
N GLN A 413 18.55 -16.69 9.98
CA GLN A 413 17.80 -15.80 9.09
C GLN A 413 16.39 -16.31 8.83
N TYR A 414 15.41 -15.40 8.86
CA TYR A 414 14.02 -15.67 8.52
C TYR A 414 13.58 -14.86 7.30
N ASN A 415 12.88 -15.53 6.38
CA ASN A 415 12.16 -14.89 5.28
C ASN A 415 10.66 -14.94 5.60
N ILE A 416 10.13 -13.82 6.07
CA ILE A 416 8.76 -13.70 6.56
C ILE A 416 7.90 -13.16 5.42
N SER A 417 6.99 -13.98 4.90
CA SER A 417 6.06 -13.58 3.83
C SER A 417 4.74 -13.14 4.43
N ILE A 418 4.38 -11.88 4.25
CA ILE A 418 3.10 -11.30 4.65
C ILE A 418 2.21 -11.29 3.41
N VAL A 419 1.02 -11.87 3.53
CA VAL A 419 0.01 -11.88 2.49
C VAL A 419 -1.20 -11.09 2.98
N ALA A 420 -1.62 -10.11 2.20
CA ALA A 420 -2.85 -9.38 2.38
C ALA A 420 -3.86 -9.85 1.33
N LYS A 421 -5.09 -10.12 1.76
CA LYS A 421 -6.17 -10.60 0.90
C LYS A 421 -7.46 -9.85 1.24
N ASP A 422 -8.12 -9.31 0.22
CA ASP A 422 -9.42 -8.66 0.37
C ASP A 422 -10.57 -9.67 0.64
N GLU A 423 -11.77 -9.15 0.89
CA GLU A 423 -13.01 -9.93 1.01
C GLU A 423 -13.90 -9.83 -0.26
N GLY A 424 -13.31 -9.48 -1.40
CA GLY A 424 -13.98 -9.42 -2.70
C GLY A 424 -14.29 -10.81 -3.29
N ASP A 425 -15.10 -10.83 -4.37
CA ASP A 425 -15.42 -12.06 -5.12
C ASP A 425 -15.29 -11.82 -6.64
N PRO A 426 -14.21 -12.30 -7.29
CA PRO A 426 -13.10 -13.07 -6.71
C PRO A 426 -12.19 -12.19 -5.83
N PRO A 427 -11.54 -12.76 -4.80
CA PRO A 427 -10.68 -11.99 -3.94
C PRO A 427 -9.30 -11.75 -4.57
N LEU A 428 -8.76 -10.55 -4.40
CA LEU A 428 -7.40 -10.19 -4.80
C LEU A 428 -6.46 -10.24 -3.59
N SER A 429 -5.17 -10.41 -3.88
CA SER A 429 -4.16 -10.55 -2.83
C SER A 429 -2.80 -9.99 -3.25
N ALA A 430 -2.05 -9.49 -2.28
CA ALA A 430 -0.68 -9.06 -2.43
C ALA A 430 0.23 -9.75 -1.42
N THR A 431 1.50 -9.94 -1.79
CA THR A 431 2.51 -10.59 -0.94
C THR A 431 3.74 -9.71 -0.81
N GLN A 432 4.21 -9.49 0.42
CA GLN A 432 5.44 -8.78 0.74
C GLN A 432 6.34 -9.66 1.60
N THR A 433 7.61 -9.78 1.23
CA THR A 433 8.58 -10.59 2.00
C THR A 433 9.53 -9.68 2.78
N ILE A 434 9.73 -9.98 4.06
CA ILE A 434 10.70 -9.32 4.96
C ILE A 434 11.82 -10.31 5.24
N THR A 435 13.05 -9.90 4.98
CA THR A 435 14.24 -10.67 5.34
C THR A 435 14.79 -10.16 6.67
N LEU A 436 14.75 -10.99 7.70
CA LEU A 436 15.19 -10.66 9.06
C LEU A 436 16.41 -11.49 9.42
N GLN A 437 17.50 -10.82 9.78
CA GLN A 437 18.70 -11.45 10.31
C GLN A 437 18.62 -11.54 11.83
N ILE A 438 19.09 -12.63 12.41
CA ILE A 438 19.23 -12.75 13.87
C ILE A 438 20.64 -12.35 14.26
N SER A 439 20.80 -11.35 15.15
CA SER A 439 22.10 -11.01 15.73
C SER A 439 22.45 -11.98 16.85
N ASP A 440 23.72 -12.33 16.84
CA ASP A 440 24.38 -13.25 17.75
C ASP A 440 24.58 -12.63 19.14
N VAL A 441 24.29 -13.42 20.18
CA VAL A 441 24.54 -13.15 21.59
C VAL A 441 25.48 -14.22 22.10
N ASN A 442 26.44 -13.85 22.95
CA ASN A 442 27.42 -14.79 23.49
C ASN A 442 26.80 -15.66 24.59
N ASP A 443 26.01 -16.66 24.23
CA ASP A 443 25.30 -17.55 25.15
C ASP A 443 25.82 -18.99 25.15
N ASN A 444 26.73 -19.35 24.24
CA ASN A 444 27.41 -20.64 24.23
C ASN A 444 28.89 -20.51 24.62
N PRO A 445 29.38 -21.23 25.64
CA PRO A 445 30.82 -21.27 25.93
C PRO A 445 31.58 -22.14 24.92
N PRO A 446 32.89 -21.89 24.71
CA PRO A 446 33.73 -22.81 23.93
C PRO A 446 33.70 -24.22 24.52
N GLU A 447 33.56 -25.25 23.71
CA GLU A 447 33.49 -26.66 24.14
C GLU A 447 34.68 -27.46 23.60
N PHE A 448 35.40 -28.17 24.47
CA PHE A 448 36.49 -29.06 24.07
C PHE A 448 35.95 -30.38 23.48
N GLU A 449 36.69 -31.01 22.55
CA GLU A 449 36.26 -32.28 21.94
C GLU A 449 36.15 -33.46 22.93
N LYS A 450 36.82 -33.38 24.08
CA LYS A 450 36.86 -34.39 25.14
C LYS A 450 36.87 -33.73 26.52
N GLU A 451 36.33 -34.43 27.51
CA GLU A 451 36.33 -34.02 28.92
C GLU A 451 37.72 -34.07 29.59
N SER A 452 38.61 -34.92 29.08
CA SER A 452 40.01 -35.00 29.49
C SER A 452 40.88 -35.56 28.35
N TYR A 453 42.16 -35.23 28.39
CA TYR A 453 43.15 -35.74 27.44
C TYR A 453 44.31 -36.39 28.18
N ALA A 454 44.90 -37.42 27.59
CA ALA A 454 46.16 -37.99 28.01
C ALA A 454 47.17 -37.86 26.87
N THR A 455 48.37 -37.38 27.18
CA THR A 455 49.46 -37.21 26.23
C THR A 455 50.78 -37.67 26.81
N TYR A 456 51.73 -37.95 25.93
CA TYR A 456 53.04 -38.50 26.27
C TYR A 456 54.13 -37.61 25.68
N ILE A 457 55.16 -37.33 26.48
CA ILE A 457 56.35 -36.61 26.04
C ILE A 457 57.58 -37.41 26.45
N THR A 458 58.53 -37.61 25.54
CA THR A 458 59.79 -38.24 25.91
C THR A 458 60.59 -37.31 26.81
N GLU A 459 61.27 -37.85 27.81
CA GLU A 459 62.28 -37.08 28.53
C GLU A 459 63.42 -36.64 27.60
N ASN A 460 64.32 -35.79 28.12
CA ASN A 460 65.43 -35.22 27.36
C ASN A 460 64.98 -34.50 26.07
N ASN A 461 63.71 -34.07 26.01
CA ASN A 461 63.13 -33.37 24.89
C ASN A 461 63.77 -31.98 24.73
N ALA A 462 63.84 -31.51 23.48
CA ALA A 462 64.33 -30.16 23.19
C ALA A 462 63.38 -29.11 23.80
N PRO A 463 63.89 -28.12 24.57
CA PRO A 463 63.09 -26.97 24.98
C PRO A 463 62.50 -26.25 23.76
N GLY A 464 61.22 -25.91 23.84
CA GLY A 464 60.43 -25.32 22.76
C GLY A 464 59.80 -26.32 21.80
N SER A 465 59.93 -27.64 22.03
CA SER A 465 59.26 -28.66 21.22
C SER A 465 57.75 -28.69 21.48
N SER A 466 56.95 -28.85 20.42
CA SER A 466 55.52 -29.14 20.55
C SER A 466 55.31 -30.63 20.80
N PHE A 467 54.36 -30.98 21.66
CA PHE A 467 54.08 -32.38 22.02
C PHE A 467 52.59 -32.74 22.00
N PHE A 468 51.69 -31.76 22.05
CA PHE A 468 50.25 -32.00 22.02
C PHE A 468 49.50 -30.78 21.50
N SER A 469 48.28 -30.97 21.00
CA SER A 469 47.36 -29.88 20.66
C SER A 469 45.95 -30.19 21.13
N VAL A 470 45.29 -29.16 21.67
CA VAL A 470 43.88 -29.23 22.05
C VAL A 470 43.06 -28.35 21.14
N ARG A 471 41.80 -28.75 20.95
CA ARG A 471 40.82 -27.98 20.18
C ARG A 471 39.54 -27.85 20.97
N ALA A 472 39.05 -26.63 21.02
CA ALA A 472 37.70 -26.29 21.42
C ALA A 472 36.95 -25.72 20.21
N LYS A 473 35.62 -25.83 20.24
CA LYS A 473 34.71 -25.27 19.25
C LYS A 473 33.66 -24.42 19.96
N ASP A 474 33.38 -23.28 19.40
CA ASP A 474 32.32 -22.38 19.84
C ASP A 474 31.32 -22.27 18.69
N VAL A 475 30.03 -22.31 19.01
CA VAL A 475 28.94 -22.29 18.02
C VAL A 475 28.49 -20.88 17.67
N ASP A 476 28.85 -19.91 18.51
CA ASP A 476 28.55 -18.50 18.32
C ASP A 476 29.31 -17.92 17.11
N SER A 477 28.93 -16.74 16.66
CA SER A 477 29.44 -16.11 15.45
C SER A 477 30.44 -14.97 15.74
N GLY A 478 31.28 -14.66 14.75
CA GLY A 478 32.15 -13.50 14.81
C GLY A 478 33.16 -13.53 15.97
N LEU A 479 33.07 -12.54 16.88
CA LEU A 479 33.95 -12.45 18.05
C LEU A 479 33.53 -13.37 19.20
N ASN A 480 32.23 -13.66 19.31
CA ASN A 480 31.67 -14.56 20.31
C ASN A 480 32.14 -15.99 20.04
N GLY A 481 32.15 -16.43 18.77
CA GLY A 481 32.75 -17.73 18.42
C GLY A 481 34.29 -17.79 18.39
N ARG A 482 35.01 -16.69 18.69
CA ARG A 482 36.48 -16.62 18.50
C ARG A 482 37.21 -17.03 19.77
N ILE A 483 37.80 -18.22 19.73
CA ILE A 483 38.45 -18.84 20.87
C ILE A 483 39.89 -18.33 21.06
N SER A 484 40.32 -18.24 22.31
CA SER A 484 41.71 -18.10 22.71
C SER A 484 42.03 -19.06 23.87
N TYR A 485 43.15 -19.76 23.79
CA TYR A 485 43.56 -20.78 24.76
C TYR A 485 44.54 -20.22 25.80
N PHE A 486 44.38 -20.66 27.05
CA PHE A 486 45.18 -20.22 28.20
C PHE A 486 45.50 -21.42 29.09
N ILE A 487 46.67 -21.40 29.74
CA ILE A 487 46.98 -22.36 30.81
C ILE A 487 46.44 -21.77 32.11
N ALA A 488 45.57 -22.50 32.79
CA ALA A 488 45.14 -22.12 34.13
C ALA A 488 46.30 -22.32 35.09
N GLU A 489 46.69 -21.27 35.82
CA GLU A 489 47.77 -21.33 36.79
C GLU A 489 47.42 -22.32 37.91
N THR A 490 48.00 -23.50 37.78
CA THR A 490 48.02 -24.55 38.78
C THR A 490 49.48 -24.78 39.18
N GLY A 491 49.73 -25.14 40.43
CA GLY A 491 51.07 -25.37 40.94
C GLY A 491 51.40 -26.86 40.92
N ILE A 492 52.49 -27.25 40.27
CA ILE A 492 53.12 -28.57 40.43
C ILE A 492 54.24 -28.42 41.46
N ASN A 493 54.14 -29.06 42.62
CA ASN A 493 55.19 -28.99 43.68
C ASN A 493 55.58 -27.54 44.07
N ASN A 494 54.61 -26.61 44.16
CA ASN A 494 54.79 -25.15 44.38
C ASN A 494 55.49 -24.38 43.25
N ILE A 495 55.67 -24.99 42.08
CA ILE A 495 56.20 -24.34 40.87
C ILE A 495 55.05 -24.20 39.86
N SER A 496 54.91 -23.02 39.25
CA SER A 496 53.84 -22.76 38.28
C SER A 496 53.97 -23.64 37.04
N VAL A 497 52.86 -24.24 36.57
CA VAL A 497 52.80 -25.05 35.34
C VAL A 497 53.33 -24.28 34.12
N SER A 498 53.20 -22.94 34.10
CA SER A 498 53.72 -22.08 33.03
C SER A 498 55.25 -22.12 32.87
N SER A 499 55.96 -22.62 33.87
CA SER A 499 57.41 -22.84 33.80
C SER A 499 57.80 -24.17 33.16
N PHE A 500 56.84 -25.08 32.95
CA PHE A 500 57.05 -26.38 32.33
C PHE A 500 56.46 -26.41 30.91
N VAL A 501 55.29 -25.80 30.73
CA VAL A 501 54.52 -25.86 29.49
C VAL A 501 54.01 -24.48 29.12
N SER A 502 54.00 -24.16 27.83
CA SER A 502 53.34 -23.00 27.25
C SER A 502 52.33 -23.43 26.19
N ILE A 503 51.34 -22.57 25.91
CA ILE A 503 50.31 -22.84 24.90
C ILE A 503 50.27 -21.70 23.88
N ASN A 504 50.10 -22.05 22.60
CA ASN A 504 49.75 -21.08 21.58
C ASN A 504 48.28 -20.67 21.76
N SER A 505 48.03 -19.39 22.02
CA SER A 505 46.69 -18.88 22.32
C SER A 505 45.71 -19.00 21.15
N ASP A 506 46.18 -19.07 19.90
CA ASP A 506 45.31 -19.13 18.73
C ASP A 506 45.10 -20.58 18.23
N GLU A 507 46.14 -21.43 18.30
CA GLU A 507 46.11 -22.78 17.75
C GLU A 507 45.86 -23.89 18.79
N GLY A 508 46.03 -23.61 20.08
CA GLY A 508 45.88 -24.61 21.15
C GLY A 508 47.01 -25.65 21.22
N VAL A 509 48.16 -25.38 20.58
CA VAL A 509 49.34 -26.25 20.61
C VAL A 509 50.15 -26.02 21.89
N LEU A 510 50.47 -27.10 22.60
CA LEU A 510 51.30 -27.11 23.79
C LEU A 510 52.77 -27.34 23.45
N TYR A 511 53.62 -26.52 24.06
CA TYR A 511 55.07 -26.53 23.91
C TYR A 511 55.75 -26.77 25.24
N ALA A 512 56.78 -27.60 25.26
CA ALA A 512 57.63 -27.79 26.43
C ALA A 512 58.54 -26.58 26.61
N VAL A 513 58.51 -25.92 27.76
CA VAL A 513 59.37 -24.75 28.05
C VAL A 513 60.78 -25.20 28.44
N ARG A 514 60.91 -26.41 28.98
CA ARG A 514 62.17 -27.05 29.40
C ARG A 514 62.21 -28.50 28.94
N SER A 515 63.39 -29.12 29.04
CA SER A 515 63.52 -30.57 28.96
C SER A 515 62.94 -31.20 30.23
N PHE A 516 62.19 -32.28 30.06
CA PHE A 516 61.72 -33.11 31.17
C PHE A 516 62.73 -34.21 31.48
N ASP A 517 62.75 -34.62 32.74
CA ASP A 517 63.60 -35.65 33.34
C ASP A 517 62.61 -36.58 34.05
N TYR A 518 62.54 -37.84 33.64
CA TYR A 518 61.56 -38.80 34.13
C TYR A 518 61.78 -39.13 35.60
N GLU A 519 63.04 -39.27 36.03
CA GLU A 519 63.45 -39.56 37.41
C GLU A 519 63.01 -38.43 38.37
N GLN A 520 62.92 -37.20 37.86
CA GLN A 520 62.42 -36.04 38.62
C GLN A 520 60.90 -35.86 38.55
N LEU A 521 60.28 -36.00 37.38
CA LEU A 521 58.86 -35.75 37.16
C LEU A 521 58.29 -36.67 36.06
N SER A 522 57.68 -37.78 36.47
CA SER A 522 57.11 -38.77 35.53
C SER A 522 55.66 -38.49 35.09
N HIS A 523 54.89 -37.72 35.87
CA HIS A 523 53.50 -37.37 35.56
C HIS A 523 53.11 -36.01 36.13
N PHE A 524 52.36 -35.25 35.36
CA PHE A 524 51.74 -34.01 35.83
C PHE A 524 50.47 -33.67 35.05
N GLN A 525 49.65 -32.77 35.61
CA GLN A 525 48.42 -32.31 35.00
C GLN A 525 48.51 -30.86 34.56
N VAL A 526 48.01 -30.58 33.37
CA VAL A 526 47.89 -29.23 32.82
C VAL A 526 46.42 -28.91 32.63
N ALA A 527 45.92 -27.91 33.35
CA ALA A 527 44.58 -27.38 33.14
C ALA A 527 44.64 -26.30 32.04
N VAL A 528 43.96 -26.54 30.92
CA VAL A 528 43.87 -25.59 29.80
C VAL A 528 42.46 -25.02 29.75
N ALA A 529 42.35 -23.70 29.72
CA ALA A 529 41.09 -22.98 29.55
C ALA A 529 40.96 -22.44 28.12
N ALA A 530 39.82 -22.68 27.49
CA ALA A 530 39.42 -22.02 26.25
C ALA A 530 38.43 -20.90 26.62
N LYS A 531 38.67 -19.70 26.10
CA LYS A 531 37.86 -18.52 26.36
C LYS A 531 37.52 -17.84 25.05
N ASP A 532 36.26 -17.49 24.88
CA ASP A 532 35.82 -16.70 23.73
C ASP A 532 36.29 -15.23 23.82
N ARG A 533 35.93 -14.43 22.83
CA ARG A 533 36.11 -12.97 22.86
C ARG A 533 34.78 -12.21 22.96
N GLY A 534 33.75 -12.88 23.48
CA GLY A 534 32.46 -12.28 23.75
C GLY A 534 32.48 -11.31 24.95
N SER A 535 31.36 -10.64 25.17
CA SER A 535 31.17 -9.69 26.28
C SER A 535 29.79 -9.89 26.92
N PRO A 536 29.69 -10.55 28.09
CA PRO A 536 30.79 -11.08 28.90
C PRO A 536 31.45 -12.30 28.24
N PRO A 537 32.76 -12.53 28.46
CA PRO A 537 33.41 -13.67 27.86
C PRO A 537 33.10 -14.95 28.63
N LEU A 538 32.78 -16.03 27.91
CA LEU A 538 32.57 -17.35 28.45
C LEU A 538 33.82 -18.22 28.27
N SER A 539 33.95 -19.21 29.14
CA SER A 539 35.13 -20.09 29.13
C SER A 539 34.80 -21.48 29.64
N SER A 540 35.49 -22.48 29.09
CA SER A 540 35.53 -23.85 29.61
C SER A 540 36.98 -24.25 29.90
N SER A 541 37.17 -25.30 30.69
CA SER A 541 38.49 -25.82 31.03
C SER A 541 38.55 -27.33 30.91
N VAL A 542 39.67 -27.85 30.42
CA VAL A 542 39.97 -29.28 30.30
C VAL A 542 41.28 -29.61 31.01
N ILE A 543 41.34 -30.81 31.59
CA ILE A 543 42.55 -31.34 32.21
C ILE A 543 43.27 -32.25 31.22
N ILE A 544 44.58 -32.04 31.09
CA ILE A 544 45.46 -32.83 30.24
C ILE A 544 46.47 -33.53 31.15
N ASP A 545 46.40 -34.85 31.21
CA ASP A 545 47.40 -35.70 31.88
C ASP A 545 48.60 -35.85 30.96
N VAL A 546 49.76 -35.38 31.41
CA VAL A 546 51.03 -35.47 30.69
C VAL A 546 51.91 -36.52 31.37
N TYR A 547 52.23 -37.57 30.62
CA TYR A 547 53.12 -38.64 31.05
C TYR A 547 54.48 -38.45 30.39
N VAL A 548 55.53 -38.41 31.19
CA VAL A 548 56.90 -38.40 30.67
C VAL A 548 57.30 -39.85 30.38
N LEU A 549 57.82 -40.10 29.18
CA LEU A 549 58.34 -41.39 28.77
C LEU A 549 59.84 -41.42 29.04
N ASP A 550 60.23 -42.35 29.90
CA ASP A 550 61.59 -42.74 30.26
C ASP A 550 62.41 -43.17 29.03
N GLN A 551 63.66 -42.70 28.94
CA GLN A 551 64.69 -43.13 28.01
C GLN A 551 65.86 -43.73 28.80
N ASN A 552 66.56 -44.69 28.21
CA ASN A 552 67.72 -45.31 28.86
C ASN A 552 68.92 -44.34 28.84
N ASP A 553 68.93 -43.35 29.73
CA ASP A 553 69.94 -42.29 29.81
C ASP A 553 70.83 -42.38 31.06
N ASN A 554 70.42 -43.19 32.05
CA ASN A 554 71.26 -43.58 33.17
C ASN A 554 71.98 -44.90 32.86
N HIS A 555 73.14 -45.06 33.50
CA HIS A 555 73.92 -46.28 33.38
C HIS A 555 73.78 -47.10 34.68
N PRO A 556 73.81 -48.45 34.61
CA PRO A 556 73.76 -49.28 35.81
C PRO A 556 74.92 -48.95 36.77
N GLU A 557 74.61 -48.65 38.03
CA GLU A 557 75.60 -48.38 39.07
C GLU A 557 75.78 -49.61 39.96
N VAL A 558 77.01 -50.16 40.00
CA VAL A 558 77.35 -51.28 40.87
C VAL A 558 77.61 -50.78 42.29
N LEU A 559 76.72 -51.13 43.21
CA LEU A 559 76.84 -50.80 44.63
C LEU A 559 77.77 -51.77 45.37
N TYR A 560 77.77 -53.04 44.98
CA TYR A 560 78.59 -54.08 45.62
C TYR A 560 79.05 -55.17 44.63
N PRO A 561 80.32 -55.62 44.67
CA PRO A 561 81.41 -55.17 45.55
C PRO A 561 81.93 -53.76 45.17
N ILE A 562 82.35 -52.98 46.18
CA ILE A 562 82.70 -51.56 46.01
C ILE A 562 83.87 -51.40 45.02
N PRO A 563 83.71 -50.66 43.92
CA PRO A 563 84.77 -50.42 42.94
C PRO A 563 85.80 -49.40 43.47
N ASN A 564 86.64 -49.79 44.43
CA ASN A 564 87.70 -48.91 44.96
C ASN A 564 88.90 -48.86 43.99
N LYS A 565 89.27 -47.66 43.53
CA LYS A 565 90.40 -47.38 42.61
C LYS A 565 91.82 -47.61 43.19
N GLY A 566 91.97 -48.42 44.25
CA GLY A 566 93.26 -48.58 44.93
C GLY A 566 93.47 -49.82 45.79
N SER A 567 92.48 -50.69 45.99
CA SER A 567 92.70 -51.98 46.66
C SER A 567 91.63 -52.99 46.20
N PRO A 568 92.00 -54.15 45.63
CA PRO A 568 91.04 -55.18 45.28
C PRO A 568 90.47 -55.80 46.55
N VAL A 569 89.20 -55.55 46.86
CA VAL A 569 88.47 -56.36 47.85
C VAL A 569 88.36 -57.76 47.24
N ALA A 570 89.02 -58.73 47.88
CA ALA A 570 89.00 -60.12 47.46
C ALA A 570 87.94 -60.88 48.28
N GLU A 571 87.00 -61.52 47.58
CA GLU A 571 86.01 -62.40 48.19
C GLU A 571 86.66 -63.75 48.56
N PHE A 572 86.33 -64.25 49.74
CA PHE A 572 86.94 -65.46 50.27
C PHE A 572 86.20 -66.72 49.79
N LEU A 573 86.94 -67.70 49.25
CA LEU A 573 86.40 -68.99 48.84
C LEU A 573 87.23 -70.15 49.44
N PRO A 574 86.68 -70.95 50.37
CA PRO A 574 87.41 -72.10 50.91
C PRO A 574 87.59 -73.20 49.86
N ARG A 575 88.70 -73.96 49.90
CA ARG A 575 88.93 -75.06 48.94
C ARG A 575 87.95 -76.22 49.12
N SER A 576 87.37 -76.35 50.31
CA SER A 576 86.31 -77.31 50.63
C SER A 576 84.92 -76.92 50.11
N ALA A 577 84.78 -75.83 49.35
CA ALA A 577 83.49 -75.41 48.81
C ALA A 577 82.90 -76.45 47.84
N ASP A 578 81.66 -76.85 48.08
CA ASP A 578 80.88 -77.73 47.21
C ASP A 578 80.44 -77.02 45.92
N VAL A 579 79.91 -77.80 44.97
CA VAL A 579 79.28 -77.27 43.75
C VAL A 579 78.04 -76.45 44.11
N GLY A 580 77.93 -75.24 43.57
CA GLY A 580 76.83 -74.30 43.84
C GLY A 580 77.05 -73.39 45.06
N TYR A 581 78.25 -73.39 45.65
CA TYR A 581 78.60 -72.51 46.78
C TYR A 581 78.53 -71.03 46.37
N LEU A 582 77.82 -70.21 47.17
CA LEU A 582 77.69 -68.77 46.96
C LEU A 582 78.98 -68.05 47.40
N VAL A 583 79.69 -67.48 46.42
CA VAL A 583 80.93 -66.73 46.64
C VAL A 583 80.60 -65.30 47.07
N THR A 584 79.81 -64.62 46.26
CA THR A 584 79.37 -63.24 46.51
C THR A 584 78.13 -62.95 45.66
N LYS A 585 77.52 -61.77 45.84
CA LYS A 585 76.40 -61.30 45.04
C LYS A 585 76.73 -59.93 44.49
N VAL A 586 76.72 -59.78 43.17
CA VAL A 586 76.84 -58.47 42.54
C VAL A 586 75.51 -57.74 42.68
N VAL A 587 75.54 -56.56 43.30
CA VAL A 587 74.36 -55.70 43.49
C VAL A 587 74.59 -54.42 42.69
N ALA A 588 73.66 -54.14 41.80
CA ALA A 588 73.63 -52.93 41.00
C ALA A 588 72.23 -52.34 41.00
N VAL A 589 72.14 -51.04 40.74
CA VAL A 589 70.90 -50.29 40.61
C VAL A 589 70.96 -49.48 39.32
N ASP A 590 69.82 -49.29 38.70
CA ASP A 590 69.65 -48.31 37.64
C ASP A 590 68.57 -47.33 38.08
N LYS A 591 68.71 -46.06 37.68
CA LYS A 591 67.76 -45.02 38.05
C LYS A 591 66.53 -45.01 37.15
N ASP A 592 66.66 -45.54 35.94
CA ASP A 592 65.59 -45.59 34.96
C ASP A 592 64.46 -46.52 35.44
N SER A 593 63.41 -46.68 34.65
CA SER A 593 62.24 -47.50 34.96
C SER A 593 61.97 -48.59 33.91
N GLY A 594 61.17 -49.58 34.32
CA GLY A 594 60.73 -50.65 33.43
C GLY A 594 61.89 -51.48 32.87
N GLN A 595 62.05 -51.50 31.54
CA GLN A 595 63.12 -52.25 30.88
C GLN A 595 64.48 -51.55 30.96
N ASN A 596 64.49 -50.22 31.05
CA ASN A 596 65.71 -49.42 31.15
C ASN A 596 66.43 -49.67 32.49
N SER A 597 65.71 -50.04 33.56
CA SER A 597 66.32 -50.52 34.81
C SER A 597 66.32 -52.03 35.03
N TRP A 598 65.99 -52.82 34.00
CA TRP A 598 66.00 -54.27 34.12
C TRP A 598 67.40 -54.84 33.93
N LEU A 599 68.08 -55.08 35.05
CA LEU A 599 69.47 -55.51 35.07
C LEU A 599 69.67 -56.99 34.77
N SER A 600 70.70 -57.28 33.98
CA SER A 600 71.21 -58.60 33.69
C SER A 600 72.70 -58.71 33.98
N PHE A 601 73.15 -59.88 34.42
CA PHE A 601 74.51 -60.11 34.88
C PHE A 601 75.20 -61.18 34.04
N LYS A 602 76.44 -60.92 33.60
CA LYS A 602 77.23 -61.86 32.79
C LYS A 602 78.70 -61.79 33.12
N ILE A 603 79.37 -62.95 33.19
CA ILE A 603 80.84 -63.00 33.29
C ILE A 603 81.43 -62.81 31.88
N VAL A 604 82.14 -61.70 31.66
CA VAL A 604 82.77 -61.39 30.36
C VAL A 604 84.21 -61.89 30.30
N LYS A 605 84.92 -61.82 31.43
CA LYS A 605 86.30 -62.30 31.55
C LYS A 605 86.45 -63.09 32.84
N SER A 606 87.05 -64.27 32.76
CA SER A 606 87.40 -65.08 33.92
C SER A 606 88.81 -65.63 33.74
N THR A 607 89.53 -65.80 34.85
CA THR A 607 90.76 -66.60 34.92
C THR A 607 90.51 -68.07 34.57
N ASP A 608 89.34 -68.62 34.93
CA ASP A 608 88.87 -69.94 34.49
C ASP A 608 87.35 -69.87 34.27
N GLN A 609 86.91 -70.12 33.03
CA GLN A 609 85.50 -70.07 32.65
C GLN A 609 84.68 -71.28 33.15
N THR A 610 85.35 -72.33 33.64
CA THR A 610 84.70 -73.55 34.12
C THR A 610 84.45 -73.57 35.63
N LEU A 611 84.96 -72.59 36.38
CA LEU A 611 84.90 -72.56 37.84
C LEU A 611 83.70 -71.83 38.41
N PHE A 612 83.21 -70.79 37.73
CA PHE A 612 82.20 -69.89 38.27
C PHE A 612 81.05 -69.68 37.29
N GLU A 613 79.85 -69.58 37.83
CA GLU A 613 78.66 -69.10 37.15
C GLU A 613 78.09 -67.89 37.88
N ILE A 614 77.42 -67.01 37.14
CA ILE A 614 76.65 -65.91 37.72
C ILE A 614 75.19 -66.05 37.31
N GLY A 615 74.28 -65.87 38.25
CA GLY A 615 72.86 -65.88 37.96
C GLY A 615 72.45 -64.64 37.16
N LEU A 616 71.79 -64.86 36.02
CA LEU A 616 71.48 -63.82 35.03
C LEU A 616 70.68 -62.64 35.58
N HIS A 617 69.78 -62.85 36.56
CA HIS A 617 68.87 -61.81 37.07
C HIS A 617 69.05 -61.48 38.56
N ASN A 618 69.82 -62.29 39.30
CA ASN A 618 70.04 -62.08 40.73
C ASN A 618 71.48 -61.72 41.07
N GLY A 619 72.41 -61.78 40.12
CA GLY A 619 73.82 -61.41 40.32
C GLY A 619 74.58 -62.31 41.28
N GLU A 620 74.05 -63.48 41.65
CA GLU A 620 74.71 -64.41 42.57
C GLU A 620 75.84 -65.15 41.86
N LEU A 621 77.07 -64.99 42.35
CA LEU A 621 78.26 -65.69 41.85
C LEU A 621 78.43 -67.00 42.61
N ARG A 622 78.35 -68.13 41.90
CA ARG A 622 78.42 -69.47 42.49
C ARG A 622 79.51 -70.34 41.85
N THR A 623 79.97 -71.36 42.56
CA THR A 623 80.92 -72.36 42.03
C THR A 623 80.20 -73.33 41.08
N LEU A 624 80.72 -73.51 39.87
CA LEU A 624 80.13 -74.43 38.86
C LEU A 624 80.67 -75.87 38.99
N ARG A 625 81.87 -76.02 39.55
CA ARG A 625 82.50 -77.32 39.86
C ARG A 625 83.34 -77.21 41.12
N GLN A 626 83.73 -78.37 41.68
CA GLN A 626 84.64 -78.44 42.82
C GLN A 626 86.04 -77.91 42.46
N ILE A 627 86.69 -77.25 43.43
CA ILE A 627 88.02 -76.65 43.28
C ILE A 627 89.08 -77.76 43.30
N MET A 628 89.90 -77.83 42.25
CA MET A 628 91.00 -78.78 42.12
C MET A 628 92.32 -78.16 42.60
N GLU A 629 93.29 -78.99 43.00
CA GLU A 629 94.62 -78.52 43.44
C GLU A 629 95.38 -77.72 42.38
N LYS A 630 95.10 -77.96 41.09
CA LYS A 630 95.71 -77.26 39.95
C LYS A 630 95.10 -75.89 39.67
N ASP A 631 93.97 -75.55 40.28
CA ASP A 631 93.28 -74.28 40.02
C ASP A 631 94.05 -73.14 40.71
N SER A 632 94.18 -71.99 40.03
CA SER A 632 94.88 -70.81 40.55
C SER A 632 94.27 -70.35 41.88
N THR A 633 95.11 -70.04 42.87
CA THR A 633 94.68 -69.47 44.16
C THR A 633 94.04 -68.09 44.02
N LYS A 634 94.37 -67.39 42.94
CA LYS A 634 93.84 -66.06 42.60
C LYS A 634 92.95 -66.19 41.38
N GLN A 635 91.67 -65.91 41.57
CA GLN A 635 90.69 -65.87 40.49
C GLN A 635 90.24 -64.43 40.29
N ARG A 636 90.18 -63.98 39.04
CA ARG A 636 89.73 -62.64 38.69
C ARG A 636 88.63 -62.74 37.65
N LEU A 637 87.45 -62.30 38.06
CA LEU A 637 86.24 -62.29 37.27
C LEU A 637 85.87 -60.85 36.95
N THR A 638 85.62 -60.55 35.69
CA THR A 638 85.00 -59.30 35.26
C THR A 638 83.54 -59.60 34.94
N VAL A 639 82.66 -59.12 35.81
CA VAL A 639 81.20 -59.21 35.65
C VAL A 639 80.74 -57.93 34.96
N LEU A 640 79.97 -58.10 33.89
CA LEU A 640 79.23 -57.05 33.22
C LEU A 640 77.81 -57.06 33.77
N VAL A 641 77.37 -55.89 34.22
CA VAL A 641 75.97 -55.58 34.50
C VAL A 641 75.47 -54.77 33.30
N GLU A 642 74.41 -55.24 32.67
CA GLU A 642 73.81 -54.60 31.49
C GLU A 642 72.31 -54.43 31.75
N ASP A 643 71.78 -53.24 31.51
CA ASP A 643 70.33 -53.04 31.49
C ASP A 643 69.68 -53.68 30.25
N SER A 644 68.36 -53.61 30.17
CA SER A 644 67.60 -54.09 29.01
C SER A 644 67.07 -52.93 28.15
N GLY A 645 67.64 -51.74 28.30
CA GLY A 645 67.29 -50.55 27.53
C GLY A 645 67.82 -50.59 26.09
N GLN A 646 67.39 -49.64 25.27
CA GLN A 646 67.90 -49.44 23.90
C GLN A 646 68.31 -47.97 23.69
N PRO A 647 69.61 -47.65 23.52
CA PRO A 647 70.76 -48.56 23.57
C PRO A 647 70.98 -49.12 24.97
N SER A 648 71.47 -50.36 25.09
CA SER A 648 71.78 -50.92 26.41
C SER A 648 72.99 -50.23 27.02
N HIS A 649 72.88 -49.90 28.30
CA HIS A 649 73.98 -49.39 29.09
C HIS A 649 74.54 -50.47 30.01
N SER A 650 75.84 -50.38 30.28
CA SER A 650 76.52 -51.41 31.06
C SER A 650 77.63 -50.87 31.94
N ALA A 651 77.84 -51.55 33.05
CA ALA A 651 78.93 -51.30 33.98
C ALA A 651 79.68 -52.61 34.27
N THR A 652 81.00 -52.51 34.34
CA THR A 652 81.86 -53.67 34.64
C THR A 652 82.41 -53.59 36.06
N VAL A 653 82.33 -54.69 36.79
CA VAL A 653 82.98 -54.85 38.10
C VAL A 653 83.97 -56.00 38.07
N ASN A 654 85.13 -55.80 38.70
CA ASN A 654 86.12 -56.85 38.88
C ASN A 654 85.91 -57.50 40.25
N VAL A 655 85.45 -58.74 40.26
CA VAL A 655 85.35 -59.59 41.44
C VAL A 655 86.64 -60.40 41.53
N ASN A 656 87.46 -60.11 42.54
CA ASN A 656 88.64 -60.92 42.83
C ASN A 656 88.23 -61.95 43.87
N VAL A 657 88.55 -63.22 43.64
CA VAL A 657 88.25 -64.32 44.56
C VAL A 657 89.56 -64.97 44.97
N ALA A 658 89.79 -65.05 46.28
CA ALA A 658 90.96 -65.68 46.87
C ALA A 658 90.59 -67.08 47.37
N ILE A 659 91.19 -68.10 46.77
CA ILE A 659 91.00 -69.50 47.12
C ILE A 659 92.05 -69.89 48.16
N THR A 660 91.64 -69.96 49.43
CA THR A 660 92.51 -70.35 50.55
C THR A 660 91.69 -70.92 51.70
N ASP A 661 92.27 -71.85 52.44
CA ASP A 661 91.66 -72.41 53.64
C ASP A 661 91.99 -71.58 54.90
N ASN A 662 92.83 -70.54 54.75
CA ASN A 662 93.28 -69.69 55.85
C ASN A 662 93.05 -68.20 55.53
N LEU A 663 92.15 -67.59 56.31
CA LEU A 663 91.72 -66.20 56.18
C LEU A 663 92.87 -65.19 56.35
N ALA A 664 93.93 -65.54 57.09
CA ALA A 664 95.09 -64.66 57.31
C ALA A 664 96.02 -64.54 56.09
N LEU A 665 96.07 -65.55 55.21
CA LEU A 665 96.88 -65.54 53.99
C LEU A 665 96.20 -64.78 52.83
N ALA A 666 94.87 -64.69 52.84
CA ALA A 666 94.09 -63.99 51.81
C ALA A 666 94.43 -62.49 51.71
N PHE A 667 94.68 -61.84 52.85
CA PHE A 667 95.00 -60.41 52.90
C PHE A 667 96.47 -60.09 52.54
N SER A 668 97.39 -61.05 52.69
CA SER A 668 98.81 -60.81 52.38
C SER A 668 99.13 -60.95 50.88
N GLU A 669 98.40 -61.81 50.16
CA GLU A 669 98.73 -62.15 48.76
C GLU A 669 98.32 -61.09 47.72
N PHE A 670 97.46 -60.13 48.05
CA PHE A 670 96.99 -59.10 47.10
C PHE A 670 97.64 -57.71 47.27
N ASN A 671 98.51 -57.52 48.27
CA ASN A 671 99.25 -56.27 48.46
C ASN A 671 100.41 -56.07 47.46
N ASP A 672 100.76 -57.09 46.65
CA ASP A 672 101.88 -57.02 45.68
C ASP A 672 101.54 -56.28 44.36
N PHE A 673 100.30 -55.85 44.14
CA PHE A 673 99.95 -55.00 42.98
C PHE A 673 100.23 -53.50 43.19
N ALA A 674 100.76 -53.10 44.35
CA ALA A 674 100.85 -51.69 44.77
C ALA A 674 102.26 -51.09 44.74
N GLN A 675 103.18 -51.58 43.89
CA GLN A 675 104.48 -50.94 43.66
C GLN A 675 104.64 -50.44 42.23
N ASP A 676 104.03 -49.28 41.97
CA ASP A 676 104.58 -48.29 41.05
C ASP A 676 104.22 -46.90 41.61
N LYS A 677 105.14 -46.34 42.39
CA LYS A 677 105.01 -44.99 42.94
C LYS A 677 106.34 -44.25 42.83
N SER A 678 106.63 -43.78 41.62
CA SER A 678 107.52 -42.65 41.41
C SER A 678 106.72 -41.48 40.83
N ILE A 679 107.19 -40.25 41.06
CA ILE A 679 106.57 -38.96 40.73
C ILE A 679 105.59 -38.45 41.80
N ASN A 680 106.12 -37.94 42.92
CA ASN A 680 105.39 -36.97 43.74
C ASN A 680 106.28 -35.89 44.38
N SER A 681 107.45 -35.61 43.81
CA SER A 681 108.32 -34.50 44.23
C SER A 681 108.12 -33.21 43.42
N ASN A 682 107.33 -33.23 42.34
CA ASN A 682 107.27 -32.10 41.38
C ASN A 682 106.02 -31.23 41.50
N ILE A 683 104.94 -31.69 42.16
CA ILE A 683 103.66 -30.96 42.23
C ILE A 683 103.76 -29.73 43.15
N THR A 684 104.53 -29.83 44.23
CA THR A 684 104.74 -28.70 45.17
C THR A 684 105.57 -27.58 44.54
N PHE A 685 106.49 -27.89 43.62
CA PHE A 685 107.27 -26.90 42.87
C PHE A 685 106.40 -26.10 41.88
N TYR A 686 105.53 -26.78 41.12
CA TYR A 686 104.65 -26.11 40.15
C TYR A 686 103.58 -25.24 40.84
N LEU A 687 103.10 -25.64 42.02
CA LEU A 687 102.13 -24.85 42.77
C LEU A 687 102.75 -23.53 43.27
N VAL A 688 103.98 -23.55 43.80
CA VAL A 688 104.69 -22.33 44.21
C VAL A 688 105.03 -21.43 43.01
N LEU A 689 105.45 -22.02 41.88
CA LEU A 689 105.73 -21.28 40.65
C LEU A 689 104.47 -20.57 40.11
N SER A 690 103.31 -21.23 40.14
CA SER A 690 102.05 -20.65 39.69
C SER A 690 101.59 -19.47 40.56
N LEU A 691 101.84 -19.51 41.87
CA LEU A 691 101.46 -18.45 42.80
C LEU A 691 102.29 -17.17 42.62
N VAL A 692 103.59 -17.32 42.28
CA VAL A 692 104.46 -16.18 41.95
C VAL A 692 104.03 -15.50 40.65
N ILE A 693 103.67 -16.28 39.61
CA ILE A 693 103.25 -15.74 38.31
C ILE A 693 101.93 -14.96 38.43
N VAL A 694 100.95 -15.47 39.18
CA VAL A 694 99.66 -14.78 39.38
C VAL A 694 99.86 -13.46 40.16
N SER A 695 100.73 -13.44 41.16
CA SER A 695 101.05 -12.21 41.90
C SER A 695 101.73 -11.16 41.02
N LEU A 696 102.56 -11.57 40.05
CA LEU A 696 103.27 -10.67 39.14
C LEU A 696 102.33 -10.07 38.09
N LEU A 697 101.40 -10.87 37.57
CA LEU A 697 100.35 -10.40 36.64
C LEU A 697 99.41 -9.38 37.30
N PHE A 698 99.08 -9.58 38.58
CA PHE A 698 98.23 -8.64 39.31
C PHE A 698 98.88 -7.25 39.48
N VAL A 699 100.19 -7.21 39.75
CA VAL A 699 100.94 -5.94 39.87
C VAL A 699 101.05 -5.21 38.52
N ILE A 700 101.28 -5.94 37.42
CA ILE A 700 101.30 -5.36 36.07
C ILE A 700 99.93 -4.77 35.71
N PHE A 701 98.84 -5.44 36.06
CA PHE A 701 97.47 -4.96 35.81
C PHE A 701 97.17 -3.65 36.55
N ILE A 702 97.63 -3.50 37.80
CA ILE A 702 97.51 -2.25 38.58
C ILE A 702 98.28 -1.10 37.91
N ILE A 703 99.50 -1.35 37.43
CA ILE A 703 100.31 -0.34 36.73
C ILE A 703 99.64 0.11 35.42
N ILE A 704 99.07 -0.84 34.67
CA ILE A 704 98.30 -0.54 33.45
C ILE A 704 97.09 0.34 33.76
N LEU A 705 96.31 0.03 34.80
CA LEU A 705 95.16 0.85 35.20
C LEU A 705 95.54 2.28 35.61
N ILE A 706 96.66 2.45 36.33
CA ILE A 706 97.17 3.78 36.70
C ILE A 706 97.62 4.55 35.45
N SER A 707 98.29 3.88 34.50
CA SER A 707 98.71 4.50 33.23
C SER A 707 97.53 4.91 32.34
N LEU A 708 96.48 4.08 32.26
CA LEU A 708 95.25 4.37 31.50
C LEU A 708 94.48 5.54 32.12
N LYS A 709 94.46 5.66 33.46
CA LYS A 709 93.81 6.77 34.15
C LYS A 709 94.52 8.11 33.91
N PHE A 710 95.86 8.10 33.87
CA PHE A 710 96.66 9.27 33.50
C PHE A 710 96.53 9.64 32.01
N HIS A 711 96.40 8.63 31.13
CA HIS A 711 96.24 8.85 29.69
C HIS A 711 94.83 9.37 29.32
N LYS A 712 93.78 8.92 30.02
CA LYS A 712 92.38 9.34 29.79
C LYS A 712 92.12 10.77 30.28
N TRP A 713 92.80 11.19 31.36
CA TRP A 713 92.78 12.57 31.86
C TRP A 713 93.49 13.57 30.93
N ARG A 714 94.51 13.13 30.18
CA ARG A 714 95.22 13.96 29.19
C ARG A 714 94.47 14.11 27.86
N ARG A 715 93.63 13.14 27.49
CA ARG A 715 92.85 13.14 26.23
C ARG A 715 91.59 14.01 26.25
N SER A 716 91.03 14.35 27.43
CA SER A 716 89.79 15.12 27.54
C SER A 716 89.96 16.64 27.38
N LYS A 717 91.17 17.13 27.05
CA LYS A 717 91.47 18.57 26.98
C LYS A 717 91.85 19.08 25.58
N LEU A 718 91.70 18.28 24.52
CA LEU A 718 92.32 18.57 23.21
C LEU A 718 91.44 18.40 21.95
N PHE A 719 90.13 18.21 22.06
CA PHE A 719 89.25 18.14 20.87
C PHE A 719 87.97 18.94 21.10
N SER A 720 88.07 20.25 20.88
CA SER A 720 86.93 21.16 20.77
C SER A 720 87.28 22.19 19.69
N GLU A 721 87.23 21.79 18.42
CA GLU A 721 87.31 22.71 17.27
C GLU A 721 86.84 22.04 15.95
N TYR A 722 85.63 22.42 15.50
CA TYR A 722 85.18 22.68 14.10
C TYR A 722 85.12 21.53 13.03
N PRO A 723 84.35 21.70 11.92
CA PRO A 723 83.29 20.78 11.47
C PRO A 723 83.40 20.37 9.97
N ASN A 724 82.32 19.75 9.43
CA ASN A 724 81.96 19.56 8.00
C ASN A 724 82.40 18.28 7.25
N GLY A 725 81.42 17.71 6.52
CA GLY A 725 81.61 16.97 5.25
C GLY A 725 81.32 15.47 5.30
N THR A 726 80.05 15.02 5.21
CA THR A 726 79.31 14.60 3.98
C THR A 726 79.61 13.19 3.41
N LEU A 727 78.62 12.28 3.60
CA LEU A 727 77.95 11.35 2.63
C LEU A 727 78.81 10.29 1.86
N PRO A 728 78.23 9.20 1.28
CA PRO A 728 76.82 9.00 0.88
C PRO A 728 76.19 7.62 1.17
N VAL A 729 74.92 7.57 0.75
CA VAL A 729 73.82 6.61 0.90
C VAL A 729 73.82 5.51 -0.21
N ILE A 730 73.28 4.31 0.07
CA ILE A 730 72.17 3.63 -0.66
C ILE A 730 71.84 2.25 0.00
N PRO A 731 70.56 1.81 0.06
CA PRO A 731 70.07 0.73 0.91
C PRO A 731 69.65 -0.54 0.13
N TYR A 732 69.50 -1.70 0.82
CA TYR A 732 68.33 -2.62 0.77
C TYR A 732 68.62 -3.98 1.46
N TYR A 733 67.72 -4.30 2.40
CA TYR A 733 67.25 -5.60 2.95
C TYR A 733 68.14 -6.55 3.80
N PRO A 734 67.54 -7.18 4.84
CA PRO A 734 68.22 -7.96 5.88
C PRO A 734 68.20 -9.48 5.59
N PRO A 735 69.03 -10.26 6.29
CA PRO A 735 68.42 -11.32 7.11
C PRO A 735 69.10 -11.53 8.47
N ARG A 736 68.37 -12.32 9.27
CA ARG A 736 68.55 -12.75 10.66
C ARG A 736 69.92 -13.36 11.04
N TYR A 737 70.01 -13.60 12.36
CA TYR A 737 70.96 -14.40 13.17
C TYR A 737 72.21 -13.64 13.61
N ALA A 738 72.79 -13.83 14.79
CA ALA A 738 72.41 -14.36 16.11
C ALA A 738 73.63 -14.09 17.02
N GLU A 739 73.53 -14.51 18.29
CA GLU A 739 74.62 -14.65 19.29
C GLU A 739 74.91 -13.41 20.16
N VAL A 740 74.52 -13.34 21.44
CA VAL A 740 74.69 -14.18 22.67
C VAL A 740 75.78 -13.61 23.60
N GLY A 741 75.35 -13.27 24.83
CA GLY A 741 76.15 -13.20 26.07
C GLY A 741 76.97 -11.92 26.28
N ALA A 742 77.06 -11.28 27.45
CA ALA A 742 76.53 -11.57 28.77
C ALA A 742 76.61 -10.30 29.66
N THR A 743 75.61 -10.12 30.52
CA THR A 743 75.62 -9.49 31.86
C THR A 743 76.35 -8.15 32.10
N GLY A 744 75.58 -7.11 32.44
CA GLY A 744 76.06 -5.91 33.14
C GLY A 744 74.93 -4.93 33.46
N THR A 745 74.71 -4.67 34.74
CA THR A 745 73.54 -4.06 35.39
C THR A 745 73.34 -2.54 35.22
N LEU A 746 72.05 -2.16 35.28
CA LEU A 746 71.40 -0.96 35.84
C LEU A 746 71.05 0.28 34.96
N CYS A 747 69.74 0.58 35.07
CA CYS A 747 69.01 1.86 35.08
C CYS A 747 68.72 2.65 33.80
N HIS A 748 67.40 2.71 33.53
CA HIS A 748 66.60 3.75 32.90
C HIS A 748 67.03 4.31 31.53
N VAL A 749 66.16 4.15 30.53
CA VAL A 749 65.37 5.25 29.94
C VAL A 749 64.33 4.64 28.99
N TYR A 750 63.09 5.12 29.12
CA TYR A 750 61.99 4.89 28.19
C TYR A 750 62.38 5.34 26.77
N ASN A 751 62.11 4.51 25.76
CA ASN A 751 61.80 4.98 24.41
C ASN A 751 60.82 3.99 23.79
N TYR A 752 59.53 4.34 23.85
CA TYR A 752 58.54 3.79 22.94
C TYR A 752 58.63 4.58 21.64
N GLU A 753 58.92 3.90 20.54
CA GLU A 753 58.70 4.46 19.21
C GLU A 753 57.22 4.22 18.87
N VAL A 754 56.47 5.32 18.86
CA VAL A 754 55.04 5.35 18.54
C VAL A 754 54.91 5.42 17.02
N CYS A 755 54.35 4.38 16.40
CA CYS A 755 53.72 4.53 15.09
C CYS A 755 52.34 5.18 15.30
N LEU A 756 52.21 6.43 14.85
CA LEU A 756 50.95 7.15 14.77
C LEU A 756 50.09 6.56 13.64
N THR A 757 48.91 6.07 13.98
CA THR A 757 47.78 5.99 13.05
C THR A 757 46.97 7.28 13.15
N THR A 758 46.63 7.83 12.00
CA THR A 758 45.75 9.00 11.83
C THR A 758 44.31 8.70 12.26
N ASP A 759 43.62 9.76 12.68
CA ASP A 759 42.20 9.92 12.99
C ASP A 759 41.67 9.65 14.42
N SER A 760 41.68 10.75 15.20
CA SER A 760 40.50 11.53 15.63
C SER A 760 39.34 10.82 16.35
N GLY A 761 39.12 11.20 17.62
CA GLY A 761 37.79 11.12 18.24
C GLY A 761 37.73 10.93 19.76
N GLN A 762 38.14 11.95 20.53
CA GLN A 762 37.76 12.21 21.94
C GLN A 762 38.28 11.30 23.08
N SER A 763 39.03 11.97 23.96
CA SER A 763 39.21 11.77 25.40
C SER A 763 37.89 11.49 26.15
N GLU A 764 37.80 10.72 27.24
CA GLU A 764 38.58 10.87 28.48
C GLU A 764 38.37 9.68 29.47
N PHE A 765 39.24 9.64 30.48
CA PHE A 765 39.66 8.52 31.33
C PHE A 765 38.68 8.04 32.43
N LYS A 766 38.67 6.72 32.70
CA LYS A 766 38.29 6.14 34.01
C LYS A 766 39.54 5.89 34.85
N TYR A 767 39.56 6.45 36.06
CA TYR A 767 40.51 6.11 37.12
C TYR A 767 40.22 4.70 37.68
N VAL A 768 41.25 3.89 37.87
CA VAL A 768 41.27 2.75 38.79
C VAL A 768 42.36 3.00 39.83
N LYS A 769 42.00 2.92 41.11
CA LYS A 769 42.91 2.66 42.23
C LYS A 769 42.23 1.73 43.25
N PRO A 770 43.00 1.01 44.07
CA PRO A 770 42.82 -0.42 44.27
C PRO A 770 42.27 -0.80 45.64
N LEU A 771 41.81 -2.05 45.71
CA LEU A 771 41.39 -2.75 46.92
C LEU A 771 42.58 -2.95 47.88
N ILE A 772 42.38 -2.64 49.17
CA ILE A 772 43.21 -3.11 50.29
C ILE A 772 42.34 -3.92 51.25
N GLN A 773 42.92 -4.99 51.76
CA GLN A 773 42.34 -6.05 52.56
C GLN A 773 42.60 -5.85 54.07
N SER A 774 41.67 -6.36 54.90
CA SER A 774 41.77 -6.64 56.36
C SER A 774 41.63 -5.42 57.28
N THR A 775 41.05 -5.44 58.49
CA THR A 775 40.81 -6.50 59.49
C THR A 775 39.74 -6.03 60.51
N ARG A 776 39.02 -7.01 61.12
CA ARG A 776 38.52 -7.08 62.53
C ARG A 776 37.70 -5.94 63.19
N GLN A 777 36.48 -6.37 63.62
CA GLN A 777 35.92 -6.33 64.99
C GLN A 777 35.12 -5.11 65.54
N ILE A 778 33.89 -5.45 65.97
CA ILE A 778 33.22 -5.16 67.27
C ILE A 778 32.17 -4.01 67.37
N ILE A 779 31.05 -4.36 68.07
CA ILE A 779 29.91 -3.57 68.63
C ILE A 779 28.80 -3.17 67.63
N SER A 780 27.65 -3.84 67.53
CA SER A 780 26.50 -4.08 68.44
C SER A 780 25.39 -3.01 68.41
N ARG A 781 24.13 -3.48 68.19
CA ARG A 781 22.83 -2.97 68.74
C ARG A 781 22.40 -1.56 68.26
N VAL A 782 21.16 -1.21 67.89
CA VAL A 782 19.78 -1.61 68.29
C VAL A 782 18.77 -0.97 67.31
N LYS A 783 17.65 -1.69 67.06
CA LYS A 783 16.24 -1.34 66.75
C LYS A 783 15.82 -0.10 65.91
N ASN A 784 14.88 -0.41 65.00
CA ASN A 784 13.58 0.21 64.69
C ASN A 784 13.35 1.71 64.96
N ILE A 785 12.75 2.40 63.98
CA ILE A 785 11.40 2.99 64.05
C ILE A 785 10.98 3.50 62.66
N THR A 786 9.68 3.36 62.40
CA THR A 786 8.86 3.68 61.21
C THR A 786 8.29 5.12 61.22
N TYR A 787 7.77 5.54 60.05
CA TYR A 787 6.90 6.71 59.76
C TYR A 787 7.62 8.09 59.86
N ASP A 788 7.36 9.11 59.03
CA ASP A 788 6.16 9.50 58.28
C ASP A 788 6.47 10.44 57.08
N ASP A 789 5.44 10.69 56.27
CA ASP A 789 5.25 11.54 55.08
C ASP A 789 5.97 12.92 55.00
N PHE A 790 6.22 13.40 53.77
CA PHE A 790 5.53 14.56 53.15
C PHE A 790 6.12 14.96 51.78
N ASP A 791 5.19 15.33 50.89
CA ASP A 791 5.32 15.91 49.55
C ASP A 791 6.42 16.97 49.37
N PHE A 792 6.93 17.17 48.13
CA PHE A 792 6.84 18.48 47.48
C PHE A 792 7.17 18.50 45.98
N VAL A 793 6.43 19.41 45.35
CA VAL A 793 6.27 19.80 43.96
C VAL A 793 7.49 20.47 43.30
N THR A 794 7.62 20.20 42.01
CA THR A 794 8.11 21.00 40.86
C THR A 794 8.48 22.47 41.09
N ILE A 795 9.65 22.90 40.61
CA ILE A 795 9.95 24.32 40.31
C ILE A 795 10.69 24.44 38.97
N TYR A 796 10.07 25.19 38.05
CA TYR A 796 10.68 25.84 36.89
C TYR A 796 11.51 27.05 37.35
N ALA A 797 12.68 27.29 36.76
CA ALA A 797 13.41 28.55 36.93
C ALA A 797 13.91 29.09 35.59
N THR A 798 13.60 30.36 35.38
CA THR A 798 13.91 31.24 34.26
C THR A 798 15.14 32.12 34.60
N LEU A 799 15.80 32.65 33.56
CA LEU A 799 16.46 33.99 33.45
C LEU A 799 18.00 34.09 33.32
N LEU A 800 18.37 34.75 32.20
CA LEU A 800 19.37 35.84 32.00
C LEU A 800 20.88 35.49 32.05
N GLN A 801 21.83 36.16 31.37
CA GLN A 801 21.94 37.07 30.20
C GLN A 801 23.45 37.45 30.10
N ASN A 802 23.96 37.78 28.89
CA ASN A 802 25.18 38.60 28.58
C ASN A 802 26.57 37.98 28.83
N CYS A 803 27.66 38.17 28.05
CA CYS A 803 28.14 39.14 27.03
C CYS A 803 29.39 38.50 26.33
N PRO A 804 30.07 39.09 25.32
CA PRO A 804 29.76 40.27 24.50
C PRO A 804 29.52 39.97 23.00
#